data_AF-A0A3D4KC99-F1
#
_entry.id   AF-A0A3D4KC99-F1
#
_cell.length_a   1.000
_cell.length_b   1.000
_cell.length_c   1.000
_cell.angle_alpha   90.00
_cell.angle_beta   90.00
_cell.angle_gamma   90.00
#
_symmetry.space_group_name_H-M   'P 1'
#
loop_
_entity.id
_entity.type
_entity.pdbx_description
1 polymer ?
#
loop_
_entity_poly.entity_id
_entity_poly.type
_entity_poly.pdbx_seq_one_letter_code
_entity_poly.pdbx_strand_id
1 'polypeptide(L)'
;MLRNRANNIKELVQKLLTVFFAVPFIFYGAVSFAKSPPPGSGTADVPANILIMLDTSGSMGEYLESGDSRNPMDIAFDSDGNIYVAKYADEIEKYDANGEYIKTWGGYNGTSQNGYFDYIYSIAVDSSDNIYVSDYEHSRIQKFNSEGTHLMNFDVSGSRSYGVEVDSSGNVYAINGSGNVEKFNSSGTKLATWNIGGGGRHIAIDNSGNFYITRYSNNRIVRYNSSGTLLSTITLSWAPMGIDVDNDGNLIVSRPDSHRVYRMNTSGTILNTYGSSQGSSLGRYNSPRGVQVLGSSNLAYVADYGNHRVQGVNSTLKINNGNAKTRLQAAVSVIKNIVSDSNLTSGANFGLMTWSSSAAMRVNVSDTGANSIYTLVDSLTDGGGTYLDNAMTLARNYFTGSSSPMNDDAPCQQNILIVISDGYWVDSTASGNAEYLYNNYGIKTFTIGFTTTGNENYVTLSQKGGTYPDSPLYAENETSLLDVLADYIRQIISTQLTFSVPTIIPGITNSDHILQSTFLFKQNHQWKGHLFKYSLNSTGGIGDLIWDAAVLLNQKTAVNRNIWTSAHAITSGLNNFTTANIDRLRPAMEENTSSSYSDEALENLINFIRGVDSYNEFSGGEDDDGDPIITGERWKLADIYHSKAVAVSKPSAYFSDEANINSESYYRAVNGYKNFRQGATCGGNCLTRAETIYVGSNSGMLHAFDSVSGEEKWAFIPPFVLPYLRDVISSQANQSISIYGVDGSPIVKDIYVNGAWKTILMIGTRQGAQGYSVLDITDPNNPLHLFSFAYNKITGKISYWNESNIRTNWTNSTKTENYDYSAIGESWSDPLILNIKINGTRKWVAVFGGGFNNNVATGYGSAVYIIDLEDGGKVLKKIVIPDYSGSNGIANSVPVRLTAITADTTKKFKDAGALLYFTDLEGMLWKINLTDKGTLYETTKIFNSESTQTNDRMCYNQVESSILPDGRLAHFYGTADMSRIGRISDDIQNRAYSYIDNSFPNFAVQDSPYTVSSLQNVTSSSAACPDSSQKGFYINMENNEKVTASLTLYNSSIIIPRYKPATSNLCSAGTSKITEHNFLCGGQIRETNLGEGMPTEVIVYKNKLYIGISSDSELDVGTLPAGFVKQGNLIVGAPSATKIPEVTIESWREDF
;
A
#
# COMPACT_ATOMS: atom_id res chain seq x y z
N MET A 1 -5.68 -57.26 -48.35
CA MET A 1 -4.35 -56.64 -48.61
C MET A 1 -4.38 -55.12 -48.80
N LEU A 2 -5.47 -54.50 -49.27
CA LEU A 2 -5.58 -53.02 -49.32
C LEU A 2 -5.98 -52.35 -47.99
N ARG A 3 -6.56 -53.09 -47.03
CA ARG A 3 -6.86 -52.58 -45.66
C ARG A 3 -5.62 -52.44 -44.76
N ASN A 4 -4.57 -53.22 -44.97
CA ASN A 4 -3.33 -53.14 -44.17
C ASN A 4 -2.38 -52.03 -44.62
N ARG A 5 -2.52 -51.51 -45.85
CA ARG A 5 -1.74 -50.33 -46.30
C ARG A 5 -2.32 -49.00 -45.82
N ALA A 6 -3.63 -48.93 -45.56
CA ALA A 6 -4.25 -47.72 -44.99
C ALA A 6 -3.93 -47.52 -43.50
N ASN A 7 -3.84 -48.61 -42.73
CA ASN A 7 -3.48 -48.54 -41.32
C ASN A 7 -1.98 -48.23 -41.11
N ASN A 8 -1.09 -48.73 -41.97
CA ASN A 8 0.33 -48.40 -41.87
C ASN A 8 0.66 -46.97 -42.33
N ILE A 9 -0.13 -46.37 -43.22
CA ILE A 9 0.03 -44.94 -43.58
C ILE A 9 -0.55 -44.04 -42.49
N LYS A 10 -1.64 -44.43 -41.81
CA LYS A 10 -2.13 -43.71 -40.62
C LYS A 10 -1.15 -43.79 -39.44
N GLU A 11 -0.53 -44.94 -39.19
CA GLU A 11 0.50 -45.05 -38.14
C GLU A 11 1.79 -44.31 -38.50
N LEU A 12 2.18 -44.25 -39.79
CA LEU A 12 3.37 -43.51 -40.20
C LEU A 12 3.13 -41.99 -40.20
N VAL A 13 1.93 -41.53 -40.57
CA VAL A 13 1.54 -40.11 -40.49
C VAL A 13 1.34 -39.69 -39.03
N GLN A 14 0.82 -40.56 -38.17
CA GLN A 14 0.68 -40.28 -36.73
C GLN A 14 2.04 -40.36 -35.99
N LYS A 15 2.99 -41.21 -36.42
CA LYS A 15 4.36 -41.22 -35.89
C LYS A 15 5.27 -40.11 -36.47
N LEU A 16 5.02 -39.60 -37.68
CA LEU A 16 5.72 -38.42 -38.22
C LEU A 16 5.15 -37.10 -37.71
N LEU A 17 3.88 -37.04 -37.31
CA LEU A 17 3.27 -35.86 -36.65
C LEU A 17 3.59 -35.75 -35.15
N THR A 18 4.14 -36.79 -34.53
CA THR A 18 4.53 -36.78 -33.09
C THR A 18 6.04 -36.53 -32.88
N VAL A 19 6.79 -36.16 -33.93
CA VAL A 19 8.26 -35.96 -33.86
C VAL A 19 8.72 -34.55 -34.30
N PHE A 20 7.81 -33.59 -34.50
CA PHE A 20 8.17 -32.20 -34.85
C PHE A 20 7.63 -31.08 -33.94
N PHE A 21 7.14 -31.42 -32.75
CA PHE A 21 6.97 -30.44 -31.65
C PHE A 21 7.49 -31.06 -30.34
N ALA A 22 8.77 -31.42 -30.35
CA ALA A 22 9.55 -31.59 -29.13
C ALA A 22 10.59 -30.48 -29.13
N VAL A 23 10.17 -29.27 -28.79
CA VAL A 23 11.12 -28.27 -28.27
C VAL A 23 11.60 -28.86 -26.95
N PRO A 24 12.92 -29.01 -26.73
CA PRO A 24 13.38 -29.38 -25.42
C PRO A 24 13.10 -28.17 -24.53
N PHE A 25 12.02 -28.23 -23.74
CA PHE A 25 11.91 -27.46 -22.51
C PHE A 25 12.99 -28.00 -21.58
N ILE A 26 14.22 -27.52 -21.79
CA ILE A 26 15.25 -27.57 -20.79
C ILE A 26 14.78 -26.56 -19.75
N PHE A 27 14.08 -27.07 -18.73
CA PHE A 27 13.88 -26.38 -17.47
C PHE A 27 15.26 -26.03 -16.90
N TYR A 28 15.59 -24.75 -16.88
CA TYR A 28 16.42 -24.16 -15.86
C TYR A 28 15.63 -22.99 -15.30
N GLY A 29 15.26 -23.12 -14.03
CA GLY A 29 14.36 -22.22 -13.32
C GLY A 29 14.96 -20.84 -13.19
N ALA A 30 14.28 -19.86 -13.78
CA ALA A 30 14.30 -18.50 -13.29
C ALA A 30 13.43 -18.43 -12.03
N VAL A 31 13.90 -17.63 -11.09
CA VAL A 31 13.46 -17.63 -9.71
C VAL A 31 12.70 -16.34 -9.43
N SER A 32 11.38 -16.42 -9.24
CA SER A 32 10.54 -15.37 -8.66
C SER A 32 10.93 -15.09 -7.20
N PHE A 33 10.91 -13.84 -6.74
CA PHE A 33 11.09 -13.63 -5.32
C PHE A 33 10.21 -12.57 -4.71
N ALA A 34 9.92 -12.89 -3.45
CA ALA A 34 9.30 -12.12 -2.41
C ALA A 34 9.87 -10.70 -2.21
N LYS A 35 9.13 -9.92 -1.42
CA LYS A 35 9.63 -8.80 -0.62
C LYS A 35 11.03 -9.03 -0.02
N SER A 36 11.70 -7.93 0.34
CA SER A 36 13.01 -7.97 1.00
C SER A 36 13.01 -8.86 2.25
N PRO A 37 13.99 -9.76 2.41
CA PRO A 37 14.16 -10.55 3.62
C PRO A 37 14.51 -9.67 4.83
N PRO A 38 14.32 -10.18 6.05
CA PRO A 38 14.76 -9.49 7.25
C PRO A 38 16.25 -9.15 7.22
N PRO A 39 16.67 -8.09 7.91
CA PRO A 39 18.08 -7.80 8.12
C PRO A 39 18.72 -8.83 9.07
N GLY A 40 20.03 -9.04 8.92
CA GLY A 40 20.86 -9.82 9.84
C GLY A 40 21.43 -11.13 9.29
N SER A 41 21.31 -11.41 7.98
CA SER A 41 21.86 -12.63 7.36
C SER A 41 23.23 -12.46 6.71
N GLY A 42 23.72 -11.22 6.61
CA GLY A 42 24.85 -10.88 5.76
C GLY A 42 24.43 -10.78 4.29
N THR A 43 24.02 -11.87 3.66
CA THR A 43 23.72 -11.87 2.21
C THR A 43 22.54 -10.94 1.86
N ALA A 44 21.49 -10.89 2.70
CA ALA A 44 20.38 -9.94 2.57
C ALA A 44 20.79 -8.50 2.83
N ASP A 45 21.80 -8.32 3.68
CA ASP A 45 22.20 -7.02 4.20
C ASP A 45 23.08 -6.26 3.22
N VAL A 46 23.62 -6.96 2.20
CA VAL A 46 24.40 -6.41 1.11
C VAL A 46 23.45 -5.89 0.03
N PRO A 47 23.33 -4.57 -0.17
CA PRO A 47 22.43 -4.02 -1.16
C PRO A 47 22.92 -4.32 -2.57
N ALA A 48 22.00 -4.70 -3.45
CA ALA A 48 22.26 -4.80 -4.87
C ALA A 48 22.55 -3.42 -5.47
N ASN A 49 23.41 -3.35 -6.48
CA ASN A 49 23.69 -2.14 -7.22
C ASN A 49 22.91 -2.15 -8.54
N ILE A 50 21.94 -1.26 -8.67
CA ILE A 50 21.05 -1.17 -9.83
C ILE A 50 21.30 0.13 -10.57
N LEU A 51 21.77 0.04 -11.81
CA LEU A 51 21.90 1.19 -12.70
C LEU A 51 20.74 1.21 -13.70
N ILE A 52 19.84 2.17 -13.55
CA ILE A 52 18.76 2.42 -14.50
C ILE A 52 19.33 3.19 -15.70
N MET A 53 19.23 2.62 -16.89
CA MET A 53 19.64 3.18 -18.17
C MET A 53 18.40 3.60 -18.95
N LEU A 54 17.95 4.83 -18.72
CA LEU A 54 16.74 5.37 -19.31
C LEU A 54 17.00 6.01 -20.68
N ASP A 55 16.32 5.51 -21.70
CA ASP A 55 16.25 6.16 -23.00
C ASP A 55 15.53 7.51 -22.87
N THR A 56 16.15 8.56 -23.39
CA THR A 56 15.59 9.91 -23.47
C THR A 56 15.63 10.42 -24.91
N SER A 57 15.62 9.52 -25.90
CA SER A 57 15.53 9.86 -27.32
C SER A 57 14.19 10.49 -27.67
N GLY A 58 14.09 11.13 -28.85
CA GLY A 58 12.86 11.81 -29.26
C GLY A 58 11.65 10.87 -29.39
N SER A 59 11.85 9.57 -29.63
CA SER A 59 10.76 8.59 -29.68
C SER A 59 10.13 8.33 -28.31
N MET A 60 10.86 8.57 -27.23
CA MET A 60 10.32 8.54 -25.86
C MET A 60 9.36 9.72 -25.58
N GLY A 61 9.36 10.75 -26.44
CA GLY A 61 8.37 11.83 -26.43
C GLY A 61 7.02 11.45 -27.06
N GLU A 62 6.93 10.28 -27.70
CA GLU A 62 5.66 9.77 -28.22
C GLU A 62 4.76 9.27 -27.09
N TYR A 63 3.45 9.37 -27.29
CA TYR A 63 2.45 8.88 -26.34
C TYR A 63 2.48 7.35 -26.27
N LEU A 64 2.27 6.78 -25.07
CA LEU A 64 2.08 5.34 -24.90
C LEU A 64 0.93 4.86 -25.80
N GLU A 65 1.16 3.82 -26.59
CA GLU A 65 0.10 3.13 -27.33
C GLU A 65 -0.68 2.19 -26.38
N SER A 66 -1.40 2.75 -25.40
CA SER A 66 -2.58 2.04 -24.87
C SER A 66 -3.76 2.47 -25.73
N GLY A 67 -4.42 1.52 -26.37
CA GLY A 67 -5.33 1.74 -27.50
C GLY A 67 -6.51 2.69 -27.27
N ASP A 68 -6.27 4.00 -27.22
CA ASP A 68 -7.33 4.97 -26.97
C ASP A 68 -7.20 6.28 -27.74
N SER A 69 -7.15 6.13 -29.07
CA SER A 69 -7.38 7.22 -30.01
C SER A 69 -8.88 7.48 -30.28
N ARG A 70 -9.80 6.94 -29.46
CA ARG A 70 -11.24 6.98 -29.74
C ARG A 70 -11.82 8.37 -29.39
N ASN A 71 -12.30 9.06 -30.41
CA ASN A 71 -12.79 10.43 -30.32
C ASN A 71 -14.11 10.52 -29.51
N PRO A 72 -14.29 11.50 -28.60
CA PRO A 72 -15.58 11.69 -27.94
C PRO A 72 -16.68 12.07 -28.93
N MET A 73 -17.80 11.35 -28.88
CA MET A 73 -19.00 11.62 -29.68
C MET A 73 -19.97 12.50 -28.94
N ASP A 74 -20.21 12.20 -27.66
CA ASP A 74 -21.25 12.84 -26.88
C ASP A 74 -20.96 12.80 -25.38
N ILE A 75 -21.66 13.63 -24.61
CA ILE A 75 -21.42 13.80 -23.17
C ILE A 75 -22.71 13.95 -22.37
N ALA A 76 -22.72 13.48 -21.13
CA ALA A 76 -23.84 13.67 -20.19
C ALA A 76 -23.34 13.84 -18.75
N PHE A 77 -24.22 14.31 -17.86
CA PHE A 77 -23.89 14.54 -16.45
C PHE A 77 -24.87 13.83 -15.53
N ASP A 78 -24.37 13.30 -14.40
CA ASP A 78 -25.23 12.86 -13.30
C ASP A 78 -25.52 13.98 -12.29
N SER A 79 -26.36 13.67 -11.30
CA SER A 79 -26.80 14.63 -10.28
C SER A 79 -25.67 15.15 -9.37
N ASP A 80 -24.57 14.39 -9.24
CA ASP A 80 -23.36 14.76 -8.51
C ASP A 80 -22.39 15.61 -9.36
N GLY A 81 -22.69 15.78 -10.65
CA GLY A 81 -21.85 16.52 -11.60
C GLY A 81 -20.72 15.67 -12.20
N ASN A 82 -20.74 14.35 -12.02
CA ASN A 82 -19.83 13.46 -12.73
C ASN A 82 -20.14 13.50 -14.24
N ILE A 83 -19.12 13.26 -15.05
CA ILE A 83 -19.12 13.51 -16.48
C ILE A 83 -19.00 12.18 -17.20
N TYR A 84 -19.99 11.86 -18.02
CA TYR A 84 -20.04 10.65 -18.82
C TYR A 84 -19.69 11.01 -20.26
N VAL A 85 -18.70 10.34 -20.84
CA VAL A 85 -18.19 10.62 -22.18
C VAL A 85 -18.36 9.37 -23.03
N ALA A 86 -19.22 9.46 -24.05
CA ALA A 86 -19.42 8.42 -25.04
C ALA A 86 -18.37 8.53 -26.15
N LYS A 87 -17.60 7.47 -26.39
CA LYS A 87 -16.52 7.44 -27.39
C LYS A 87 -16.98 6.81 -28.71
N TYR A 88 -16.46 7.33 -29.82
CA TYR A 88 -16.70 6.78 -31.15
C TYR A 88 -16.02 5.42 -31.30
N ALA A 89 -16.78 4.37 -31.00
CA ALA A 89 -16.64 2.98 -31.42
C ALA A 89 -17.46 2.16 -30.44
N ASP A 90 -17.19 2.27 -29.15
CA ASP A 90 -17.65 1.23 -28.25
C ASP A 90 -17.60 1.50 -26.75
N GLU A 91 -17.05 2.60 -26.26
CA GLU A 91 -16.79 2.79 -24.82
C GLU A 91 -17.43 4.04 -24.21
N ILE A 92 -17.72 3.97 -22.91
CA ILE A 92 -18.20 5.07 -22.08
C ILE A 92 -17.20 5.28 -20.95
N GLU A 93 -16.69 6.49 -20.83
CA GLU A 93 -15.83 6.92 -19.72
C GLU A 93 -16.62 7.74 -18.71
N LYS A 94 -16.41 7.52 -17.42
CA LYS A 94 -16.92 8.36 -16.33
C LYS A 94 -15.77 9.12 -15.69
N TYR A 95 -15.96 10.41 -15.51
CA TYR A 95 -15.07 11.32 -14.80
C TYR A 95 -15.81 11.95 -13.63
N ASP A 96 -15.08 12.41 -12.61
CA ASP A 96 -15.66 13.20 -11.54
C ASP A 96 -15.98 14.64 -12.01
N ALA A 97 -16.62 15.45 -11.16
CA ALA A 97 -16.93 16.85 -11.45
C ALA A 97 -15.68 17.74 -11.70
N ASN A 98 -14.49 17.28 -11.32
CA ASN A 98 -13.21 17.96 -11.56
C ASN A 98 -12.52 17.49 -12.85
N GLY A 99 -13.09 16.52 -13.56
CA GLY A 99 -12.54 15.95 -14.78
C GLY A 99 -11.50 14.86 -14.54
N GLU A 100 -11.42 14.29 -13.34
CA GLU A 100 -10.57 13.14 -13.03
C GLU A 100 -11.25 11.84 -13.47
N TYR A 101 -10.51 10.96 -14.13
CA TYR A 101 -11.03 9.69 -14.63
C TYR A 101 -11.43 8.78 -13.46
N ILE A 102 -12.65 8.23 -13.52
CA ILE A 102 -13.17 7.27 -12.54
C ILE A 102 -13.10 5.85 -13.11
N LYS A 103 -13.71 5.62 -14.29
CA LYS A 103 -13.77 4.28 -14.92
C LYS A 103 -14.27 4.31 -16.37
N THR A 104 -14.12 3.17 -17.05
CA THR A 104 -14.67 2.90 -18.38
C THR A 104 -15.49 1.61 -18.36
N TRP A 105 -16.56 1.56 -19.14
CA TRP A 105 -17.26 0.32 -19.48
C TRP A 105 -17.76 0.38 -20.93
N GLY A 106 -18.16 -0.76 -21.47
CA GLY A 106 -18.44 -0.93 -22.90
C GLY A 106 -17.38 -1.79 -23.58
N GLY A 107 -17.29 -1.66 -24.90
CA GLY A 107 -16.34 -2.36 -25.75
C GLY A 107 -17.02 -2.95 -26.99
N TYR A 108 -16.22 -3.20 -28.03
CA TYR A 108 -16.63 -3.91 -29.23
C TYR A 108 -16.17 -5.35 -29.10
N ASN A 109 -17.12 -6.28 -29.06
CA ASN A 109 -16.83 -7.71 -29.04
C ASN A 109 -17.31 -8.43 -30.32
N GLY A 110 -17.73 -7.68 -31.34
CA GLY A 110 -18.28 -8.23 -32.59
C GLY A 110 -19.62 -8.96 -32.44
N THR A 111 -20.30 -8.83 -31.30
CA THR A 111 -21.61 -9.45 -31.03
C THR A 111 -22.61 -8.42 -30.50
N SER A 112 -23.90 -8.76 -30.52
CA SER A 112 -24.96 -7.93 -29.94
C SER A 112 -25.16 -8.16 -28.43
N GLN A 113 -24.12 -8.58 -27.72
CA GLN A 113 -24.18 -8.83 -26.27
C GLN A 113 -24.52 -7.55 -25.51
N ASN A 114 -25.28 -7.68 -24.42
CA ASN A 114 -25.59 -6.55 -23.54
C ASN A 114 -24.31 -6.03 -22.87
N GLY A 115 -24.18 -4.71 -22.76
CA GLY A 115 -22.99 -4.05 -22.24
C GLY A 115 -21.87 -3.82 -23.26
N TYR A 116 -22.00 -4.33 -24.48
CA TYR A 116 -21.08 -4.06 -25.60
C TYR A 116 -21.81 -3.27 -26.69
N PHE A 117 -21.06 -2.51 -27.48
CA PHE A 117 -21.60 -1.57 -28.46
C PHE A 117 -20.94 -1.75 -29.82
N ASP A 118 -21.69 -1.45 -30.88
CA ASP A 118 -21.16 -1.29 -32.24
C ASP A 118 -21.50 0.11 -32.74
N TYR A 119 -20.55 1.01 -32.46
CA TYR A 119 -20.62 2.47 -32.51
C TYR A 119 -21.59 3.10 -31.50
N ILE A 120 -21.04 3.88 -30.57
CA ILE A 120 -21.84 4.78 -29.72
C ILE A 120 -21.99 6.12 -30.42
N TYR A 121 -23.23 6.64 -30.46
CA TYR A 121 -23.54 7.91 -31.11
C TYR A 121 -24.00 9.00 -30.14
N SER A 122 -24.74 8.65 -29.09
CA SER A 122 -25.34 9.58 -28.14
C SER A 122 -25.53 8.93 -26.76
N ILE A 123 -25.50 9.77 -25.72
CA ILE A 123 -25.63 9.38 -24.31
C ILE A 123 -26.54 10.37 -23.56
N ALA A 124 -27.40 9.85 -22.68
CA ALA A 124 -28.28 10.66 -21.83
C ALA A 124 -28.33 10.09 -20.40
N VAL A 125 -28.62 10.93 -19.41
CA VAL A 125 -28.73 10.53 -18.00
C VAL A 125 -30.08 10.96 -17.44
N ASP A 126 -30.78 10.05 -16.75
CA ASP A 126 -32.06 10.38 -16.10
C ASP A 126 -31.88 10.94 -14.68
N SER A 127 -32.98 11.43 -14.09
CA SER A 127 -32.98 12.01 -12.73
C SER A 127 -32.67 11.02 -11.60
N SER A 128 -32.47 9.74 -11.91
CA SER A 128 -32.02 8.71 -10.98
C SER A 128 -30.63 8.20 -11.33
N ASP A 129 -29.87 8.98 -12.10
CA ASP A 129 -28.50 8.72 -12.54
C ASP A 129 -28.34 7.42 -13.33
N ASN A 130 -29.40 6.97 -14.02
CA ASN A 130 -29.28 5.91 -15.00
C ASN A 130 -28.83 6.47 -16.34
N ILE A 131 -27.94 5.74 -17.00
CA ILE A 131 -27.30 6.14 -18.26
C ILE A 131 -27.96 5.40 -19.43
N TYR A 132 -28.32 6.13 -20.48
CA TYR A 132 -28.94 5.60 -21.69
C TYR A 132 -28.02 5.87 -22.87
N VAL A 133 -27.65 4.83 -23.60
CA VAL A 133 -26.64 4.91 -24.65
C VAL A 133 -27.17 4.31 -25.94
N SER A 134 -27.02 5.04 -27.04
CA SER A 134 -27.38 4.56 -28.37
C SER A 134 -26.37 3.54 -28.89
N ASP A 135 -26.82 2.33 -29.22
CA ASP A 135 -26.01 1.29 -29.83
C ASP A 135 -26.31 1.24 -31.33
N TYR A 136 -25.49 1.96 -32.08
CA TYR A 136 -25.82 2.42 -33.43
C TYR A 136 -26.10 1.28 -34.39
N GLU A 137 -25.20 0.32 -34.60
CA GLU A 137 -25.45 -0.75 -35.59
C GLU A 137 -26.44 -1.80 -35.08
N HIS A 138 -26.54 -2.00 -33.75
CA HIS A 138 -27.50 -2.95 -33.15
C HIS A 138 -28.94 -2.42 -33.06
N SER A 139 -29.19 -1.16 -33.44
CA SER A 139 -30.54 -0.57 -33.49
C SER A 139 -31.29 -0.63 -32.15
N ARG A 140 -30.60 -0.34 -31.05
CA ARG A 140 -31.16 -0.36 -29.69
C ARG A 140 -30.61 0.78 -28.84
N ILE A 141 -31.33 1.13 -27.77
CA ILE A 141 -30.77 1.91 -26.65
C ILE A 141 -30.50 0.95 -25.51
N GLN A 142 -29.32 1.06 -24.89
CA GLN A 142 -28.97 0.31 -23.68
C GLN A 142 -29.05 1.23 -22.45
N LYS A 143 -29.62 0.73 -21.35
CA LYS A 143 -29.71 1.43 -20.06
C LYS A 143 -28.76 0.80 -19.05
N PHE A 144 -28.04 1.64 -18.31
CA PHE A 144 -27.09 1.27 -17.26
C PHE A 144 -27.40 2.03 -15.96
N ASN A 145 -26.96 1.51 -14.82
CA ASN A 145 -26.88 2.30 -13.59
C ASN A 145 -25.61 3.18 -13.58
N SER A 146 -25.48 4.04 -12.57
CA SER A 146 -24.31 4.90 -12.36
C SER A 146 -22.97 4.14 -12.21
N GLU A 147 -23.05 2.83 -11.96
CA GLU A 147 -21.90 1.93 -11.85
C GLU A 147 -21.53 1.25 -13.18
N GLY A 148 -22.23 1.51 -14.28
CA GLY A 148 -21.96 0.89 -15.58
C GLY A 148 -22.50 -0.53 -15.73
N THR A 149 -23.33 -1.00 -14.78
CA THR A 149 -24.03 -2.28 -14.90
C THR A 149 -25.19 -2.15 -15.87
N HIS A 150 -25.26 -3.03 -16.88
CA HIS A 150 -26.40 -3.10 -17.81
C HIS A 150 -27.68 -3.45 -17.05
N LEU A 151 -28.75 -2.69 -17.31
CA LEU A 151 -30.07 -2.89 -16.72
C LEU A 151 -31.06 -3.48 -17.72
N MET A 152 -31.16 -2.88 -18.92
CA MET A 152 -32.08 -3.33 -19.97
C MET A 152 -31.83 -2.69 -21.34
N ASN A 153 -32.52 -3.19 -22.37
CA ASN A 153 -32.51 -2.65 -23.72
C ASN A 153 -33.87 -2.05 -24.11
N PHE A 154 -33.85 -1.10 -25.03
CA PHE A 154 -35.00 -0.57 -25.74
C PHE A 154 -34.81 -0.85 -27.23
N ASP A 155 -35.66 -1.70 -27.80
CA ASP A 155 -35.60 -2.04 -29.23
C ASP A 155 -36.14 -0.87 -30.07
N VAL A 156 -35.27 -0.27 -30.87
CA VAL A 156 -35.61 0.85 -31.75
C VAL A 156 -35.92 0.30 -33.13
N SER A 157 -37.08 0.65 -33.70
CA SER A 157 -37.50 0.07 -34.98
C SER A 157 -36.70 0.61 -36.16
N GLY A 158 -36.52 -0.19 -37.21
CA GLY A 158 -35.75 0.20 -38.42
C GLY A 158 -34.25 -0.09 -38.28
N SER A 159 -33.43 0.48 -39.17
CA SER A 159 -31.97 0.36 -39.09
C SER A 159 -31.37 1.56 -38.35
N ARG A 160 -30.50 1.24 -37.39
CA ARG A 160 -29.65 2.14 -36.60
C ARG A 160 -30.36 3.08 -35.62
N SER A 161 -29.74 3.32 -34.46
CA SER A 161 -30.16 4.32 -33.48
C SER A 161 -29.14 5.47 -33.38
N TYR A 162 -29.61 6.72 -33.49
CA TYR A 162 -28.77 7.92 -33.47
C TYR A 162 -28.83 8.64 -32.11
N GLY A 163 -29.68 9.66 -31.96
CA GLY A 163 -29.81 10.42 -30.72
C GLY A 163 -30.70 9.73 -29.70
N VAL A 164 -30.35 9.86 -28.43
CA VAL A 164 -31.17 9.47 -27.28
C VAL A 164 -31.28 10.64 -26.30
N GLU A 165 -32.47 10.84 -25.70
CA GLU A 165 -32.66 11.82 -24.62
C GLU A 165 -33.77 11.34 -23.67
N VAL A 166 -33.71 11.77 -22.41
CA VAL A 166 -34.68 11.39 -21.37
C VAL A 166 -35.37 12.62 -20.79
N ASP A 167 -36.70 12.60 -20.73
CA ASP A 167 -37.46 13.69 -20.08
C ASP A 167 -37.51 13.54 -18.55
N SER A 168 -37.90 14.62 -17.85
CA SER A 168 -37.99 14.65 -16.39
C SER A 168 -39.00 13.67 -15.78
N SER A 169 -39.84 13.01 -16.60
CA SER A 169 -40.73 11.94 -16.17
C SER A 169 -40.14 10.54 -16.42
N GLY A 170 -38.88 10.46 -16.88
CA GLY A 170 -38.18 9.22 -17.19
C GLY A 170 -38.58 8.59 -18.52
N ASN A 171 -39.21 9.33 -19.45
CA ASN A 171 -39.49 8.80 -20.78
C ASN A 171 -38.28 8.95 -21.69
N VAL A 172 -37.95 7.89 -22.43
CA VAL A 172 -36.79 7.82 -23.33
C VAL A 172 -37.23 8.11 -24.75
N TYR A 173 -36.56 9.02 -25.44
CA TYR A 173 -36.79 9.36 -26.84
C TYR A 173 -35.59 8.91 -27.66
N ALA A 174 -35.80 8.05 -28.65
CA ALA A 174 -34.75 7.53 -29.51
C ALA A 174 -35.02 7.87 -30.99
N ILE A 175 -34.00 8.33 -31.71
CA ILE A 175 -34.06 8.56 -33.15
C ILE A 175 -33.54 7.33 -33.90
N ASN A 176 -34.30 6.84 -34.88
CA ASN A 176 -33.87 5.76 -35.76
C ASN A 176 -33.38 6.25 -37.14
N GLY A 177 -32.64 5.42 -37.87
CA GLY A 177 -32.10 5.77 -39.19
C GLY A 177 -33.13 5.92 -40.31
N SER A 178 -34.36 5.47 -40.08
CA SER A 178 -35.51 5.75 -40.96
C SER A 178 -36.13 7.13 -40.73
N GLY A 179 -35.64 7.87 -39.73
CA GLY A 179 -36.12 9.21 -39.38
C GLY A 179 -37.42 9.18 -38.59
N ASN A 180 -37.60 8.21 -37.71
CA ASN A 180 -38.63 8.26 -36.67
C ASN A 180 -38.02 8.60 -35.31
N VAL A 181 -38.82 9.25 -34.48
CA VAL A 181 -38.61 9.42 -33.04
C VAL A 181 -39.54 8.45 -32.33
N GLU A 182 -38.99 7.55 -31.54
CA GLU A 182 -39.74 6.60 -30.72
C GLU A 182 -39.65 6.99 -29.25
N LYS A 183 -40.81 7.16 -28.61
CA LYS A 183 -40.91 7.44 -27.17
C LYS A 183 -41.22 6.17 -26.42
N PHE A 184 -40.47 5.89 -25.37
CA PHE A 184 -40.66 4.78 -24.44
C PHE A 184 -40.88 5.31 -23.03
N ASN A 185 -41.61 4.57 -22.18
CA ASN A 185 -41.52 4.78 -20.74
C ASN A 185 -40.22 4.16 -20.20
N SER A 186 -39.87 4.46 -18.94
CA SER A 186 -38.65 3.94 -18.29
C SER A 186 -38.56 2.42 -18.17
N SER A 187 -39.66 1.69 -18.40
CA SER A 187 -39.75 0.22 -18.41
C SER A 187 -39.68 -0.39 -19.82
N GLY A 188 -39.37 0.40 -20.86
CA GLY A 188 -39.21 -0.11 -22.23
C GLY A 188 -40.50 -0.24 -23.04
N THR A 189 -41.65 0.16 -22.50
CA THR A 189 -42.90 0.16 -23.28
C THR A 189 -42.93 1.36 -24.22
N LYS A 190 -43.05 1.09 -25.53
CA LYS A 190 -43.21 2.14 -26.54
C LYS A 190 -44.57 2.83 -26.39
N LEU A 191 -44.53 4.14 -26.22
CA LEU A 191 -45.69 5.02 -26.02
C LEU A 191 -46.12 5.71 -27.31
N ALA A 192 -45.17 6.09 -28.18
CA ALA A 192 -45.46 6.81 -29.41
C ALA A 192 -44.34 6.68 -30.45
N THR A 193 -44.68 6.96 -31.71
CA THR A 193 -43.72 7.07 -32.82
C THR A 193 -44.12 8.23 -33.72
N TRP A 194 -43.15 9.07 -34.06
CA TRP A 194 -43.34 10.22 -34.96
C TRP A 194 -42.32 10.21 -36.09
N ASN A 195 -42.79 10.29 -37.34
CA ASN A 195 -41.90 10.41 -38.49
C ASN A 195 -41.50 11.86 -38.71
N ILE A 196 -40.19 12.13 -38.69
CA ILE A 196 -39.62 13.47 -38.84
C ILE A 196 -39.03 13.72 -40.24
N GLY A 197 -39.25 12.81 -41.19
CA GLY A 197 -38.87 12.95 -42.59
C GLY A 197 -37.39 12.67 -42.91
N GLY A 198 -36.67 11.92 -42.05
CA GLY A 198 -35.29 11.46 -42.31
C GLY A 198 -34.16 12.39 -41.83
N GLY A 199 -32.96 11.84 -41.63
CA GLY A 199 -31.74 12.62 -41.40
C GLY A 199 -31.58 13.23 -39.99
N GLY A 200 -32.35 12.80 -39.00
CA GLY A 200 -32.16 13.19 -37.59
C GLY A 200 -30.85 12.64 -37.01
N ARG A 201 -30.13 13.45 -36.22
CA ARG A 201 -28.85 13.06 -35.59
C ARG A 201 -28.86 13.14 -34.06
N HIS A 202 -29.27 14.27 -33.51
CA HIS A 202 -29.29 14.52 -32.07
C HIS A 202 -30.65 15.08 -31.65
N ILE A 203 -31.03 14.86 -30.39
CA ILE A 203 -32.29 15.30 -29.79
C ILE A 203 -32.00 16.02 -28.48
N ALA A 204 -32.76 17.05 -28.16
CA ALA A 204 -32.74 17.73 -26.86
C ALA A 204 -34.17 18.08 -26.44
N ILE A 205 -34.44 18.15 -25.13
CA ILE A 205 -35.78 18.39 -24.59
C ILE A 205 -35.74 19.63 -23.68
N ASP A 206 -36.65 20.58 -23.90
CA ASP A 206 -36.78 21.74 -23.01
C ASP A 206 -37.66 21.44 -21.77
N ASN A 207 -37.62 22.31 -20.77
CA ASN A 207 -38.41 22.19 -19.55
C ASN A 207 -39.93 22.16 -19.76
N SER A 208 -40.43 22.52 -20.95
CA SER A 208 -41.85 22.42 -21.31
C SER A 208 -42.19 21.11 -22.03
N GLY A 209 -41.21 20.21 -22.19
CA GLY A 209 -41.35 18.93 -22.89
C GLY A 209 -41.37 19.05 -24.41
N ASN A 210 -40.97 20.20 -24.99
CA ASN A 210 -40.76 20.27 -26.43
C ASN A 210 -39.41 19.67 -26.77
N PHE A 211 -39.36 18.90 -27.86
CA PHE A 211 -38.12 18.28 -28.30
C PHE A 211 -37.62 18.90 -29.62
N TYR A 212 -36.31 19.09 -29.70
CA TYR A 212 -35.59 19.70 -30.81
C TYR A 212 -34.69 18.66 -31.44
N ILE A 213 -34.68 18.59 -32.77
CA ILE A 213 -33.90 17.58 -33.49
C ILE A 213 -33.03 18.23 -34.56
N THR A 214 -31.74 17.91 -34.54
CA THR A 214 -30.82 18.30 -35.62
C THR A 214 -31.00 17.38 -36.82
N ARG A 215 -31.20 17.97 -37.99
CA ARG A 215 -31.31 17.27 -39.27
C ARG A 215 -30.09 17.57 -40.12
N TYR A 216 -29.03 16.79 -39.91
CA TYR A 216 -27.71 17.01 -40.51
C TYR A 216 -27.77 17.04 -42.05
N SER A 217 -28.46 16.09 -42.68
CA SER A 217 -28.55 16.00 -44.15
C SER A 217 -29.42 17.08 -44.80
N ASN A 218 -30.18 17.84 -44.02
CA ASN A 218 -31.13 18.84 -44.51
C ASN A 218 -30.84 20.25 -43.98
N ASN A 219 -29.73 20.44 -43.26
CA ASN A 219 -29.30 21.70 -42.65
C ASN A 219 -30.40 22.39 -41.84
N ARG A 220 -31.12 21.65 -40.98
CA ARG A 220 -32.28 22.17 -40.24
C ARG A 220 -32.28 21.72 -38.79
N ILE A 221 -32.96 22.50 -37.94
CA ILE A 221 -33.42 22.09 -36.62
C ILE A 221 -34.94 22.12 -36.63
N VAL A 222 -35.57 21.04 -36.20
CA VAL A 222 -37.04 20.92 -36.14
C VAL A 222 -37.47 20.84 -34.67
N ARG A 223 -38.53 21.57 -34.32
CA ARG A 223 -39.08 21.63 -32.96
C ARG A 223 -40.48 21.03 -32.96
N TYR A 224 -40.73 20.10 -32.03
CA TYR A 224 -42.03 19.49 -31.81
C TYR A 224 -42.49 19.70 -30.38
N ASN A 225 -43.80 19.71 -30.14
CA ASN A 225 -44.33 19.60 -28.78
C ASN A 225 -44.25 18.15 -28.27
N SER A 226 -44.54 17.93 -26.98
CA SER A 226 -44.52 16.60 -26.34
C SER A 226 -45.49 15.58 -26.95
N SER A 227 -46.46 16.02 -27.76
CA SER A 227 -47.39 15.16 -28.51
C SER A 227 -46.89 14.83 -29.93
N GLY A 228 -45.72 15.35 -30.33
CA GLY A 228 -45.12 15.19 -31.65
C GLY A 228 -45.75 16.04 -32.76
N THR A 229 -46.43 17.14 -32.41
CA THR A 229 -46.87 18.14 -33.38
C THR A 229 -45.72 19.08 -33.70
N LEU A 230 -45.42 19.27 -35.00
CA LEU A 230 -44.38 20.20 -35.45
C LEU A 230 -44.77 21.64 -35.10
N LEU A 231 -43.93 22.33 -34.34
CA LEU A 231 -44.13 23.72 -33.94
C LEU A 231 -43.38 24.68 -34.87
N SER A 232 -42.11 24.38 -35.17
CA SER A 232 -41.28 25.25 -36.01
C SER A 232 -40.12 24.50 -36.68
N THR A 233 -39.56 25.11 -37.72
CA THR A 233 -38.36 24.63 -38.42
C THR A 233 -37.39 25.79 -38.60
N ILE A 234 -36.17 25.64 -38.11
CA ILE A 234 -35.06 26.55 -38.34
C ILE A 234 -34.26 25.99 -39.53
N THR A 235 -34.14 26.75 -40.61
CA THR A 235 -33.29 26.39 -41.75
C THR A 235 -31.95 27.10 -41.64
N LEU A 236 -30.87 26.33 -41.67
CA LEU A 236 -29.50 26.78 -41.54
C LEU A 236 -28.78 26.68 -42.90
N SER A 237 -27.73 27.47 -43.08
CA SER A 237 -26.84 27.37 -44.25
C SER A 237 -25.75 26.30 -44.08
N TRP A 238 -25.81 25.51 -43.01
CA TRP A 238 -24.81 24.54 -42.59
C TRP A 238 -25.45 23.36 -41.86
N ALA A 239 -24.73 22.25 -41.75
CA ALA A 239 -25.22 21.01 -41.17
C ALA A 239 -25.02 21.00 -39.64
N PRO A 240 -26.10 21.04 -38.83
CA PRO A 240 -25.98 20.94 -37.37
C PRO A 240 -25.74 19.48 -36.93
N MET A 241 -24.95 19.27 -35.88
CA MET A 241 -24.66 17.94 -35.32
C MET A 241 -25.29 17.74 -33.94
N GLY A 242 -24.61 18.19 -32.87
CA GLY A 242 -25.11 18.16 -31.50
C GLY A 242 -26.02 19.34 -31.20
N ILE A 243 -26.97 19.14 -30.30
CA ILE A 243 -27.89 20.17 -29.81
C ILE A 243 -28.21 19.94 -28.34
N ASP A 244 -28.30 21.02 -27.56
CA ASP A 244 -28.91 21.02 -26.23
C ASP A 244 -29.64 22.35 -25.95
N VAL A 245 -30.48 22.38 -24.92
CA VAL A 245 -31.26 23.56 -24.51
C VAL A 245 -30.75 24.08 -23.16
N ASP A 246 -30.37 25.35 -23.12
CA ASP A 246 -29.92 25.99 -21.89
C ASP A 246 -31.09 26.44 -20.99
N ASN A 247 -30.78 26.84 -19.76
CA ASN A 247 -31.80 27.25 -18.77
C ASN A 247 -32.61 28.48 -19.19
N ASP A 248 -32.11 29.28 -20.13
CA ASP A 248 -32.81 30.45 -20.69
C ASP A 248 -33.72 30.05 -21.88
N GLY A 249 -33.74 28.77 -22.27
CA GLY A 249 -34.48 28.25 -23.41
C GLY A 249 -33.82 28.51 -24.76
N ASN A 250 -32.52 28.80 -24.79
CA ASN A 250 -31.75 28.94 -26.03
C ASN A 250 -31.08 27.61 -26.43
N LEU A 251 -30.85 27.45 -27.72
CA LEU A 251 -30.25 26.25 -28.31
C LEU A 251 -28.73 26.40 -28.37
N ILE A 252 -28.00 25.43 -27.82
CA ILE A 252 -26.56 25.25 -28.02
C ILE A 252 -26.38 24.24 -29.14
N VAL A 253 -25.74 24.61 -30.25
CA VAL A 253 -25.67 23.78 -31.46
C VAL A 253 -24.24 23.73 -31.98
N SER A 254 -23.72 22.52 -32.21
CA SER A 254 -22.38 22.35 -32.80
C SER A 254 -22.39 22.33 -34.32
N ARG A 255 -21.31 22.89 -34.89
CA ARG A 255 -21.03 22.95 -36.32
C ARG A 255 -19.63 22.36 -36.59
N PRO A 256 -19.53 21.05 -36.87
CA PRO A 256 -18.25 20.34 -36.98
C PRO A 256 -17.31 20.90 -38.06
N ASP A 257 -17.83 21.21 -39.26
CA ASP A 257 -17.06 21.63 -40.45
C ASP A 257 -16.34 22.97 -40.26
N SER A 258 -16.87 23.85 -39.42
CA SER A 258 -16.26 25.14 -39.11
C SER A 258 -15.53 25.18 -37.77
N HIS A 259 -15.49 24.06 -37.05
CA HIS A 259 -14.93 23.94 -35.70
C HIS A 259 -15.54 24.93 -34.68
N ARG A 260 -16.86 25.08 -34.70
CA ARG A 260 -17.59 26.07 -33.89
C ARG A 260 -18.80 25.49 -33.16
N VAL A 261 -19.20 26.19 -32.10
CA VAL A 261 -20.47 25.97 -31.38
C VAL A 261 -21.22 27.30 -31.31
N TYR A 262 -22.52 27.26 -31.49
CA TYR A 262 -23.39 28.44 -31.49
C TYR A 262 -24.40 28.36 -30.37
N ARG A 263 -24.61 29.47 -29.67
CA ARG A 263 -25.80 29.70 -28.85
C ARG A 263 -26.78 30.52 -29.66
N MET A 264 -28.00 30.04 -29.86
CA MET A 264 -29.02 30.70 -30.69
C MET A 264 -30.41 30.63 -30.06
N ASN A 265 -31.26 31.60 -30.34
CA ASN A 265 -32.65 31.54 -29.90
C ASN A 265 -33.47 30.54 -30.75
N THR A 266 -34.69 30.23 -30.33
CA THR A 266 -35.60 29.30 -31.03
C THR A 266 -36.11 29.80 -32.39
N SER A 267 -35.79 31.04 -32.78
CA SER A 267 -36.03 31.57 -34.13
C SER A 267 -34.82 31.39 -35.08
N GLY A 268 -33.70 30.87 -34.58
CA GLY A 268 -32.46 30.67 -35.35
C GLY A 268 -31.51 31.87 -35.37
N THR A 269 -31.76 32.91 -34.57
CA THR A 269 -30.81 34.03 -34.42
C THR A 269 -29.65 33.61 -33.54
N ILE A 270 -28.42 33.69 -34.06
CA ILE A 270 -27.19 33.42 -33.30
C ILE A 270 -26.97 34.54 -32.29
N LEU A 271 -26.91 34.19 -31.02
CA LEU A 271 -26.64 35.08 -29.88
C LEU A 271 -25.14 35.12 -29.56
N ASN A 272 -24.49 33.95 -29.58
CA ASN A 272 -23.05 33.83 -29.34
C ASN A 272 -22.43 32.78 -30.28
N THR A 273 -21.16 32.98 -30.60
CA THR A 273 -20.33 32.03 -31.36
C THR A 273 -19.10 31.69 -30.54
N TYR A 274 -18.80 30.41 -30.42
CA TYR A 274 -17.66 29.86 -29.70
C TYR A 274 -16.78 29.06 -30.66
N GLY A 275 -15.46 29.17 -30.50
CA GLY A 275 -14.49 28.70 -31.50
C GLY A 275 -14.25 29.72 -32.62
N SER A 276 -13.05 29.70 -33.20
CA SER A 276 -12.62 30.65 -34.23
C SER A 276 -12.19 29.93 -35.52
N SER A 277 -11.13 29.14 -35.43
CA SER A 277 -10.60 28.22 -36.46
C SER A 277 -9.99 26.99 -35.78
N GLN A 278 -9.79 25.91 -36.54
CA GLN A 278 -9.23 24.64 -36.05
C GLN A 278 -8.02 24.90 -35.14
N GLY A 279 -7.99 24.30 -33.96
CA GLY A 279 -6.87 24.44 -33.04
C GLY A 279 -7.06 23.62 -31.78
N SER A 280 -5.96 23.40 -31.06
CA SER A 280 -5.90 22.57 -29.86
C SER A 280 -5.86 23.40 -28.55
N SER A 281 -5.83 24.73 -28.62
CA SER A 281 -5.88 25.59 -27.43
C SER A 281 -7.28 25.64 -26.82
N LEU A 282 -7.40 26.02 -25.53
CA LEU A 282 -8.69 26.21 -24.87
C LEU A 282 -9.55 27.21 -25.66
N GLY A 283 -10.79 26.83 -25.96
CA GLY A 283 -11.74 27.67 -26.71
C GLY A 283 -11.57 27.62 -28.23
N ARG A 284 -10.70 26.74 -28.74
CA ARG A 284 -10.62 26.36 -30.15
C ARG A 284 -10.95 24.88 -30.26
N TYR A 285 -11.83 24.53 -31.20
CA TYR A 285 -12.29 23.17 -31.39
C TYR A 285 -11.65 22.54 -32.63
N ASN A 286 -11.77 21.22 -32.74
CA ASN A 286 -11.51 20.42 -33.92
C ASN A 286 -12.69 19.45 -34.14
N SER A 287 -13.65 19.83 -34.98
CA SER A 287 -14.82 19.00 -35.33
C SER A 287 -15.75 18.70 -34.15
N PRO A 288 -16.23 19.72 -33.41
CA PRO A 288 -17.05 19.51 -32.21
C PRO A 288 -18.34 18.74 -32.54
N ARG A 289 -18.68 17.73 -31.72
CA ARG A 289 -19.82 16.81 -31.91
C ARG A 289 -20.90 17.09 -30.87
N GLY A 290 -21.11 16.22 -29.89
CA GLY A 290 -22.07 16.39 -28.81
C GLY A 290 -21.83 17.66 -28.00
N VAL A 291 -22.93 18.22 -27.51
CA VAL A 291 -22.95 19.40 -26.64
C VAL A 291 -23.97 19.15 -25.55
N GLN A 292 -23.61 19.47 -24.31
CA GLN A 292 -24.50 19.31 -23.15
C GLN A 292 -24.35 20.50 -22.22
N VAL A 293 -25.46 21.01 -21.71
CA VAL A 293 -25.57 22.06 -20.73
C VAL A 293 -25.74 21.43 -19.36
N LEU A 294 -24.84 21.76 -18.43
CA LEU A 294 -24.96 21.36 -17.04
C LEU A 294 -25.99 22.26 -16.34
N GLY A 295 -27.18 21.70 -16.07
CA GLY A 295 -28.34 22.46 -15.59
C GLY A 295 -28.11 23.27 -14.30
N SER A 296 -27.24 22.82 -13.39
CA SER A 296 -26.92 23.52 -12.13
C SER A 296 -26.16 24.83 -12.32
N SER A 297 -25.36 24.94 -13.38
CA SER A 297 -24.47 26.08 -13.64
C SER A 297 -24.76 26.81 -14.96
N ASN A 298 -25.63 26.24 -15.80
CA ASN A 298 -25.92 26.70 -17.16
C ASN A 298 -24.68 26.74 -18.08
N LEU A 299 -23.63 25.97 -17.75
CA LEU A 299 -22.40 25.89 -18.53
C LEU A 299 -22.53 24.80 -19.60
N ALA A 300 -22.20 25.17 -20.85
CA ALA A 300 -22.14 24.22 -21.96
C ALA A 300 -20.76 23.57 -22.06
N TYR A 301 -20.76 22.26 -22.28
CA TYR A 301 -19.60 21.43 -22.55
C TYR A 301 -19.69 20.85 -23.95
N VAL A 302 -18.53 20.57 -24.55
CA VAL A 302 -18.43 20.17 -25.96
C VAL A 302 -17.53 18.96 -26.08
N ALA A 303 -18.02 17.92 -26.74
CA ALA A 303 -17.21 16.80 -27.22
C ALA A 303 -16.36 17.27 -28.40
N ASP A 304 -15.10 17.59 -28.14
CA ASP A 304 -14.15 18.14 -29.11
C ASP A 304 -13.44 17.00 -29.86
N TYR A 305 -14.24 16.29 -30.67
CA TYR A 305 -13.92 15.01 -31.31
C TYR A 305 -12.47 14.92 -31.81
N GLY A 306 -12.04 15.80 -32.71
CA GLY A 306 -10.73 15.72 -33.35
C GLY A 306 -9.56 16.20 -32.49
N ASN A 307 -9.83 16.67 -31.28
CA ASN A 307 -8.81 16.99 -30.26
C ASN A 307 -8.83 15.98 -29.10
N HIS A 308 -9.62 14.91 -29.18
CA HIS A 308 -9.70 13.83 -28.18
C HIS A 308 -9.97 14.34 -26.75
N ARG A 309 -10.88 15.29 -26.60
CA ARG A 309 -11.15 15.93 -25.29
C ARG A 309 -12.58 16.39 -25.13
N VAL A 310 -12.97 16.64 -23.89
CA VAL A 310 -14.17 17.43 -23.55
C VAL A 310 -13.73 18.78 -22.99
N GLN A 311 -14.38 19.85 -23.44
CA GLN A 311 -14.05 21.20 -23.00
C GLN A 311 -15.30 22.04 -22.75
N GLY A 312 -15.31 22.79 -21.65
CA GLY A 312 -16.34 23.80 -21.41
C GLY A 312 -16.19 25.03 -22.31
N VAL A 313 -17.32 25.59 -22.73
CA VAL A 313 -17.39 26.76 -23.63
C VAL A 313 -16.89 28.05 -22.96
N ASN A 314 -17.10 28.18 -21.64
CA ASN A 314 -16.65 29.30 -20.78
C ASN A 314 -16.07 28.81 -19.44
N SER A 315 -15.56 27.57 -19.40
CA SER A 315 -14.98 26.95 -18.20
C SER A 315 -13.49 26.67 -18.41
N THR A 316 -12.70 26.65 -17.34
CA THR A 316 -11.32 26.16 -17.36
C THR A 316 -11.24 24.63 -17.37
N LEU A 317 -12.36 23.93 -17.13
CA LEU A 317 -12.41 22.48 -17.11
C LEU A 317 -12.12 21.92 -18.52
N LYS A 318 -11.06 21.11 -18.58
CA LYS A 318 -10.60 20.40 -19.77
C LYS A 318 -10.36 18.94 -19.37
N ILE A 319 -11.15 18.03 -19.91
CA ILE A 319 -10.94 16.59 -19.76
C ILE A 319 -10.17 16.14 -20.98
N ASN A 320 -8.91 15.74 -20.81
CA ASN A 320 -8.20 15.04 -21.88
C ASN A 320 -8.63 13.58 -21.79
N ASN A 321 -9.27 13.06 -22.84
CA ASN A 321 -9.68 11.66 -22.84
C ASN A 321 -8.41 10.82 -23.01
N GLY A 322 -8.01 10.16 -21.92
CA GLY A 322 -6.69 9.57 -21.75
C GLY A 322 -5.67 10.58 -21.19
N ASN A 323 -5.11 10.27 -20.02
CA ASN A 323 -3.82 10.83 -19.64
C ASN A 323 -2.78 10.22 -20.58
N ALA A 324 -2.68 10.72 -21.80
CA ALA A 324 -1.60 10.35 -22.70
C ALA A 324 -0.30 10.90 -22.08
N LYS A 325 0.32 10.10 -21.22
CA LYS A 325 1.71 10.30 -20.81
C LYS A 325 2.58 9.87 -21.99
N THR A 326 3.61 10.64 -22.27
CA THR A 326 4.67 10.16 -23.16
C THR A 326 5.33 8.94 -22.53
N ARG A 327 5.99 8.08 -23.32
CA ARG A 327 6.77 6.94 -22.81
C ARG A 327 7.77 7.40 -21.75
N LEU A 328 8.40 8.57 -21.95
CA LEU A 328 9.29 9.19 -20.97
C LEU A 328 8.56 9.59 -19.68
N GLN A 329 7.40 10.24 -19.77
CA GLN A 329 6.61 10.62 -18.58
C GLN A 329 6.15 9.41 -17.77
N ALA A 330 5.79 8.31 -18.44
CA ALA A 330 5.46 7.05 -17.80
C ALA A 330 6.69 6.44 -17.12
N ALA A 331 7.83 6.35 -17.83
CA ALA A 331 9.09 5.86 -17.26
C ALA A 331 9.55 6.68 -16.05
N VAL A 332 9.47 8.01 -16.11
CA VAL A 332 9.78 8.91 -14.99
C VAL A 332 8.88 8.63 -13.80
N SER A 333 7.56 8.50 -14.03
CA SER A 333 6.60 8.20 -12.96
C SER A 333 6.89 6.85 -12.30
N VAL A 334 7.18 5.80 -13.09
CA VAL A 334 7.56 4.48 -12.57
C VAL A 334 8.87 4.56 -11.79
N ILE A 335 9.92 5.19 -12.33
CA ILE A 335 11.21 5.29 -11.63
C ILE A 335 11.03 5.97 -10.28
N LYS A 336 10.22 7.03 -10.19
CA LYS A 336 9.89 7.67 -8.90
C LYS A 336 9.22 6.71 -7.92
N ASN A 337 8.28 5.89 -8.39
CA ASN A 337 7.63 4.88 -7.56
C ASN A 337 8.64 3.84 -7.06
N ILE A 338 9.51 3.33 -7.92
CA ILE A 338 10.55 2.37 -7.57
C ILE A 338 11.50 2.92 -6.50
N VAL A 339 12.05 4.12 -6.74
CA VAL A 339 13.03 4.70 -5.80
C VAL A 339 12.39 5.27 -4.54
N SER A 340 11.05 5.27 -4.42
CA SER A 340 10.31 5.68 -3.22
C SER A 340 9.64 4.51 -2.48
N ASP A 341 9.80 3.28 -2.97
CA ASP A 341 9.33 2.05 -2.31
C ASP A 341 10.42 1.50 -1.39
N SER A 342 10.17 1.51 -0.08
CA SER A 342 11.11 1.00 0.93
C SER A 342 11.40 -0.49 0.78
N ASN A 343 10.46 -1.25 0.21
CA ASN A 343 10.64 -2.66 -0.05
C ASN A 343 11.71 -2.91 -1.10
N LEU A 344 11.93 -1.94 -2.00
CA LEU A 344 12.89 -2.03 -3.09
C LEU A 344 14.23 -1.37 -2.72
N THR A 345 14.21 -0.22 -2.04
CA THR A 345 15.43 0.54 -1.73
C THR A 345 16.18 0.07 -0.49
N SER A 346 15.53 -0.67 0.43
CA SER A 346 16.24 -1.25 1.57
C SER A 346 17.32 -2.23 1.11
N GLY A 347 16.98 -3.10 0.16
CA GLY A 347 17.89 -4.08 -0.44
C GLY A 347 18.66 -3.61 -1.68
N ALA A 348 18.53 -2.36 -2.13
CA ALA A 348 19.21 -1.89 -3.35
C ALA A 348 19.72 -0.44 -3.28
N ASN A 349 20.87 -0.20 -3.91
CA ASN A 349 21.39 1.10 -4.28
C ASN A 349 21.01 1.39 -5.73
N PHE A 350 20.54 2.61 -5.99
CA PHE A 350 20.11 3.02 -7.32
C PHE A 350 21.05 4.05 -7.93
N GLY A 351 21.33 3.91 -9.21
CA GLY A 351 21.94 4.92 -10.07
C GLY A 351 21.08 5.17 -11.29
N LEU A 352 21.28 6.32 -11.94
CA LEU A 352 20.57 6.70 -13.15
C LEU A 352 21.54 7.19 -14.21
N MET A 353 21.46 6.57 -15.38
CA MET A 353 22.06 7.02 -16.62
C MET A 353 20.93 7.35 -17.60
N THR A 354 21.10 8.43 -18.37
CA THR A 354 20.21 8.74 -19.50
C THR A 354 20.97 8.58 -20.81
N TRP A 355 20.29 8.17 -21.87
CA TRP A 355 20.91 8.07 -23.18
C TRP A 355 19.98 8.46 -24.33
N SER A 356 20.56 9.09 -25.35
CA SER A 356 19.94 9.34 -26.64
C SER A 356 21.04 9.37 -27.72
N SER A 357 21.32 10.53 -28.33
CA SER A 357 22.49 10.75 -29.20
C SER A 357 23.82 10.70 -28.43
N SER A 358 23.77 10.86 -27.10
CA SER A 358 24.90 10.72 -26.18
C SER A 358 24.42 10.05 -24.90
N ALA A 359 25.35 9.52 -24.10
CA ALA A 359 25.06 8.91 -22.80
C ALA A 359 25.69 9.74 -21.67
N ALA A 360 24.98 9.85 -20.54
CA ALA A 360 25.45 10.59 -19.37
C ALA A 360 25.03 9.91 -18.06
N MET A 361 25.98 9.72 -17.15
CA MET A 361 25.70 9.39 -15.75
C MET A 361 25.04 10.60 -15.09
N ARG A 362 23.79 10.45 -14.64
CA ARG A 362 23.05 11.49 -13.91
C ARG A 362 23.21 11.34 -12.41
N VAL A 363 23.15 10.10 -11.94
CA VAL A 363 23.31 9.74 -10.54
C VAL A 363 24.16 8.47 -10.47
N ASN A 364 25.26 8.50 -9.73
CA ASN A 364 26.05 7.31 -9.45
C ASN A 364 25.27 6.37 -8.52
N VAL A 365 25.51 5.07 -8.63
CA VAL A 365 24.91 4.11 -7.70
C VAL A 365 25.47 4.36 -6.30
N SER A 366 24.59 4.69 -5.35
CA SER A 366 24.96 4.94 -3.95
C SER A 366 23.78 4.70 -3.00
N ASP A 367 24.03 4.71 -1.69
CA ASP A 367 23.02 4.67 -0.63
C ASP A 367 22.06 5.88 -0.64
N THR A 368 22.50 6.98 -1.24
CA THR A 368 21.73 8.23 -1.46
C THR A 368 21.15 8.36 -2.86
N GLY A 369 21.40 7.37 -3.72
CA GLY A 369 21.07 7.43 -5.13
C GLY A 369 19.56 7.46 -5.39
N ALA A 370 18.76 6.70 -4.63
CA ALA A 370 17.31 6.71 -4.73
C ALA A 370 16.70 8.11 -4.52
N ASN A 371 17.11 8.81 -3.46
CA ASN A 371 16.67 10.18 -3.17
C ASN A 371 17.13 11.19 -4.25
N SER A 372 18.38 11.05 -4.71
CA SER A 372 18.94 11.89 -5.77
C SER A 372 18.17 11.72 -7.10
N ILE A 373 17.82 10.47 -7.43
CA ILE A 373 16.99 10.13 -8.59
C ILE A 373 15.60 10.73 -8.42
N TYR A 374 14.94 10.51 -7.29
CA TYR A 374 13.58 11.00 -7.03
C TYR A 374 13.44 12.51 -7.28
N THR A 375 14.44 13.29 -6.87
CA THR A 375 14.48 14.75 -7.06
C THR A 375 14.81 15.15 -8.50
N LEU A 376 15.65 14.38 -9.20
CA LEU A 376 16.17 14.73 -10.52
C LEU A 376 15.23 14.34 -11.66
N VAL A 377 14.54 13.20 -11.57
CA VAL A 377 13.86 12.58 -12.72
C VAL A 377 12.72 13.41 -13.32
N ASP A 378 12.07 14.28 -12.55
CA ASP A 378 11.05 15.20 -13.07
C ASP A 378 11.61 16.24 -14.06
N SER A 379 12.93 16.47 -14.05
CA SER A 379 13.59 17.44 -14.92
C SER A 379 14.07 16.86 -16.25
N LEU A 380 13.87 15.56 -16.48
CA LEU A 380 14.30 14.89 -17.70
C LEU A 380 13.44 15.30 -18.90
N THR A 381 14.09 15.45 -20.05
CA THR A 381 13.46 15.83 -21.32
C THR A 381 13.88 14.87 -22.42
N ASP A 382 13.00 14.62 -23.38
CA ASP A 382 13.30 13.83 -24.57
C ASP A 382 14.03 14.65 -25.65
N GLY A 383 14.83 13.97 -26.48
CA GLY A 383 15.48 14.56 -27.65
C GLY A 383 16.68 13.77 -28.17
N GLY A 384 16.92 13.85 -29.48
CA GLY A 384 18.02 13.13 -30.16
C GLY A 384 17.61 11.74 -30.68
N GLY A 385 18.59 10.97 -31.15
CA GLY A 385 18.38 9.61 -31.68
C GLY A 385 18.63 8.51 -30.65
N THR A 386 18.53 7.25 -31.05
CA THR A 386 18.57 6.07 -30.16
C THR A 386 19.90 5.32 -30.31
N TYR A 387 20.93 5.70 -29.54
CA TYR A 387 22.30 5.13 -29.63
C TYR A 387 22.77 4.42 -28.35
N LEU A 388 22.39 3.15 -28.20
CA LEU A 388 22.72 2.35 -27.01
C LEU A 388 24.22 2.04 -26.85
N ASP A 389 24.99 1.95 -27.94
CA ASP A 389 26.44 1.66 -27.93
C ASP A 389 27.23 2.55 -26.97
N ASN A 390 26.95 3.86 -26.97
CA ASN A 390 27.59 4.83 -26.08
C ASN A 390 27.24 4.60 -24.61
N ALA A 391 25.99 4.26 -24.33
CA ALA A 391 25.49 4.02 -22.98
C ALA A 391 26.10 2.75 -22.38
N MET A 392 26.12 1.66 -23.14
CA MET A 392 26.74 0.40 -22.70
C MET A 392 28.26 0.51 -22.54
N THR A 393 28.93 1.30 -23.38
CA THR A 393 30.36 1.59 -23.21
C THR A 393 30.62 2.38 -21.92
N LEU A 394 29.79 3.40 -21.64
CA LEU A 394 29.89 4.17 -20.41
C LEU A 394 29.59 3.31 -19.17
N ALA A 395 28.57 2.46 -19.22
CA ALA A 395 28.23 1.52 -18.14
C ALA A 395 29.39 0.56 -17.87
N ARG A 396 29.98 -0.01 -18.92
CA ARG A 396 31.17 -0.86 -18.77
C ARG A 396 32.31 -0.13 -18.08
N ASN A 397 32.66 1.06 -18.56
CA ASN A 397 33.74 1.86 -17.97
C ASN A 397 33.46 2.26 -16.52
N TYR A 398 32.19 2.47 -16.16
CA TYR A 398 31.76 2.78 -14.81
C TYR A 398 31.98 1.58 -13.87
N PHE A 399 31.46 0.40 -14.22
CA PHE A 399 31.60 -0.81 -13.40
C PHE A 399 33.03 -1.37 -13.36
N THR A 400 33.86 -1.13 -14.38
CA THR A 400 35.28 -1.59 -14.36
C THR A 400 36.27 -0.49 -13.95
N GLY A 401 35.79 0.72 -13.69
CA GLY A 401 36.61 1.90 -13.40
C GLY A 401 36.80 2.14 -11.91
N SER A 402 37.54 3.21 -11.58
CA SER A 402 37.79 3.63 -10.20
C SER A 402 36.55 4.14 -9.45
N SER A 403 35.44 4.38 -10.17
CA SER A 403 34.16 4.82 -9.60
C SER A 403 33.13 3.69 -9.53
N SER A 404 33.57 2.44 -9.71
CA SER A 404 32.70 1.27 -9.66
C SER A 404 31.97 1.18 -8.32
N PRO A 405 30.67 0.84 -8.31
CA PRO A 405 29.93 0.61 -7.08
C PRO A 405 30.17 -0.80 -6.49
N MET A 406 30.91 -1.67 -7.19
CA MET A 406 31.18 -3.05 -6.75
C MET A 406 32.11 -3.06 -5.55
N ASN A 407 31.79 -3.89 -4.56
CA ASN A 407 32.61 -4.09 -3.36
C ASN A 407 33.25 -5.50 -3.37
N ASP A 408 34.58 -5.54 -3.40
CA ASP A 408 35.36 -6.79 -3.41
C ASP A 408 35.16 -7.63 -2.12
N ASP A 409 34.79 -7.00 -1.00
CA ASP A 409 34.49 -7.69 0.27
C ASP A 409 33.04 -8.25 0.31
N ALA A 410 32.26 -8.05 -0.75
CA ALA A 410 30.87 -8.50 -0.87
C ALA A 410 30.68 -9.37 -2.13
N PRO A 411 31.21 -10.60 -2.19
CA PRO A 411 31.11 -11.46 -3.39
C PRO A 411 29.67 -11.84 -3.78
N CYS A 412 28.71 -11.73 -2.86
CA CYS A 412 27.28 -11.92 -3.11
C CYS A 412 26.58 -10.69 -3.69
N GLN A 413 27.23 -9.52 -3.70
CA GLN A 413 26.63 -8.27 -4.15
C GLN A 413 26.19 -8.39 -5.62
N GLN A 414 24.89 -8.25 -5.84
CA GLN A 414 24.34 -8.23 -7.19
C GLN A 414 24.60 -6.88 -7.85
N ASN A 415 25.01 -6.90 -9.12
CA ASN A 415 25.29 -5.70 -9.91
C ASN A 415 24.54 -5.81 -11.24
N ILE A 416 23.66 -4.85 -11.53
CA ILE A 416 22.64 -5.02 -12.56
C ILE A 416 22.45 -3.74 -13.36
N LEU A 417 22.26 -3.93 -14.66
CA LEU A 417 21.85 -2.89 -15.62
C LEU A 417 20.38 -3.09 -15.97
N ILE A 418 19.57 -2.03 -15.91
CA ILE A 418 18.18 -2.03 -16.37
C ILE A 418 18.05 -1.05 -17.53
N VAL A 419 17.89 -1.55 -18.74
CA VAL A 419 17.72 -0.75 -19.96
C VAL A 419 16.24 -0.55 -20.22
N ILE A 420 15.77 0.70 -20.18
CA ILE A 420 14.38 1.08 -20.49
C ILE A 420 14.39 1.87 -21.78
N SER A 421 13.71 1.39 -22.83
CA SER A 421 13.68 2.02 -24.16
C SER A 421 12.42 1.65 -24.93
N ASP A 422 12.11 2.38 -25.99
CA ASP A 422 10.94 2.16 -26.83
C ASP A 422 11.23 1.48 -28.18
N GLY A 423 12.50 1.28 -28.57
CA GLY A 423 12.79 0.47 -29.76
C GLY A 423 14.11 0.74 -30.48
N TYR A 424 14.19 0.14 -31.68
CA TYR A 424 15.37 -0.12 -32.53
C TYR A 424 16.58 0.83 -32.38
N TRP A 425 17.65 0.33 -31.77
CA TRP A 425 19.00 0.92 -31.79
C TRP A 425 19.94 0.17 -32.76
N VAL A 426 21.03 0.84 -33.15
CA VAL A 426 22.16 0.15 -33.80
C VAL A 426 23.00 -0.52 -32.73
N ASP A 427 23.29 -1.80 -32.90
CA ASP A 427 24.15 -2.59 -32.01
C ASP A 427 25.45 -2.95 -32.71
N SER A 428 26.49 -2.12 -32.52
CA SER A 428 27.85 -2.41 -32.99
C SER A 428 28.73 -2.94 -31.86
N THR A 429 28.44 -2.52 -30.63
CA THR A 429 29.25 -2.80 -29.43
C THR A 429 28.42 -3.04 -28.17
N ALA A 430 27.15 -2.65 -28.14
CA ALA A 430 26.29 -2.71 -26.95
C ALA A 430 26.18 -4.14 -26.42
N SER A 431 25.80 -5.10 -27.26
CA SER A 431 25.70 -6.51 -26.85
C SER A 431 27.06 -7.12 -26.50
N GLY A 432 28.14 -6.72 -27.17
CA GLY A 432 29.50 -7.16 -26.82
C GLY A 432 29.96 -6.65 -25.46
N ASN A 433 29.58 -5.41 -25.08
CA ASN A 433 29.84 -4.86 -23.77
C ASN A 433 28.97 -5.55 -22.68
N ALA A 434 27.71 -5.87 -22.97
CA ALA A 434 26.86 -6.66 -22.07
C ALA A 434 27.47 -8.06 -21.81
N GLU A 435 27.90 -8.75 -22.87
CA GLU A 435 28.58 -10.05 -22.77
C GLU A 435 29.88 -9.98 -21.97
N TYR A 436 30.66 -8.92 -22.16
CA TYR A 436 31.87 -8.69 -21.38
C TYR A 436 31.56 -8.53 -19.89
N LEU A 437 30.57 -7.71 -19.54
CA LEU A 437 30.17 -7.46 -18.15
C LEU A 437 29.61 -8.72 -17.49
N TYR A 438 28.79 -9.49 -18.19
CA TYR A 438 28.25 -10.75 -17.68
C TYR A 438 29.35 -11.82 -17.49
N ASN A 439 30.16 -12.08 -18.50
CA ASN A 439 31.15 -13.18 -18.45
C ASN A 439 32.31 -12.92 -17.48
N ASN A 440 32.69 -11.66 -17.27
CA ASN A 440 33.85 -11.32 -16.42
C ASN A 440 33.46 -10.90 -15.00
N TYR A 441 32.25 -10.36 -14.80
CA TYR A 441 31.82 -9.77 -13.53
C TYR A 441 30.44 -10.25 -13.06
N GLY A 442 29.75 -11.13 -13.81
CA GLY A 442 28.41 -11.60 -13.47
C GLY A 442 27.33 -10.52 -13.54
N ILE A 443 27.62 -9.37 -14.15
CA ILE A 443 26.68 -8.24 -14.21
C ILE A 443 25.58 -8.55 -15.23
N LYS A 444 24.34 -8.65 -14.74
CA LYS A 444 23.17 -8.96 -15.56
C LYS A 444 22.64 -7.71 -16.25
N THR A 445 22.22 -7.84 -17.50
CA THR A 445 21.57 -6.75 -18.25
C THR A 445 20.12 -7.09 -18.54
N PHE A 446 19.21 -6.38 -17.89
CA PHE A 446 17.77 -6.51 -18.07
C PHE A 446 17.25 -5.46 -19.04
N THR A 447 16.28 -5.83 -19.88
CA THR A 447 15.78 -4.93 -20.92
C THR A 447 14.26 -4.87 -20.91
N ILE A 448 13.73 -3.64 -20.95
CA ILE A 448 12.29 -3.36 -20.90
C ILE A 448 11.92 -2.49 -22.10
N GLY A 449 10.93 -2.96 -22.88
CA GLY A 449 10.44 -2.33 -24.09
C GLY A 449 9.02 -1.75 -23.96
N PHE A 450 8.78 -0.57 -24.52
CA PHE A 450 7.42 0.02 -24.66
C PHE A 450 6.67 -0.42 -25.94
N THR A 451 6.91 -1.63 -26.46
CA THR A 451 6.42 -2.10 -27.78
C THR A 451 5.79 -3.50 -27.72
N THR A 452 4.86 -3.82 -28.63
CA THR A 452 4.08 -5.07 -28.67
C THR A 452 4.71 -6.20 -29.51
N THR A 453 5.92 -6.02 -30.06
CA THR A 453 6.59 -7.07 -30.85
C THR A 453 8.07 -7.23 -30.51
N GLY A 454 8.48 -8.50 -30.41
CA GLY A 454 9.84 -8.96 -30.13
C GLY A 454 10.88 -8.40 -31.08
N ASN A 455 11.57 -7.34 -30.66
CA ASN A 455 12.69 -6.79 -31.40
C ASN A 455 13.95 -7.61 -31.07
N GLU A 456 14.57 -8.17 -32.12
CA GLU A 456 15.76 -9.05 -32.03
C GLU A 456 16.90 -8.41 -31.22
N ASN A 457 17.01 -7.08 -31.20
CA ASN A 457 18.06 -6.39 -30.44
C ASN A 457 17.86 -6.50 -28.92
N TYR A 458 16.61 -6.45 -28.43
CA TYR A 458 16.32 -6.66 -27.02
C TYR A 458 16.61 -8.10 -26.59
N VAL A 459 16.23 -9.06 -27.44
CA VAL A 459 16.51 -10.49 -27.23
C VAL A 459 18.00 -10.73 -27.22
N THR A 460 18.74 -10.20 -28.20
CA THR A 460 20.20 -10.34 -28.30
C THR A 460 20.89 -9.74 -27.08
N LEU A 461 20.51 -8.52 -26.69
CA LEU A 461 21.08 -7.85 -25.52
C LEU A 461 20.81 -8.62 -24.23
N SER A 462 19.60 -9.17 -24.06
CA SER A 462 19.25 -10.00 -22.89
C SER A 462 20.00 -11.34 -22.88
N GLN A 463 20.16 -11.98 -24.03
CA GLN A 463 20.95 -13.21 -24.16
C GLN A 463 22.41 -12.98 -23.80
N LYS A 464 23.00 -11.92 -24.34
CA LYS A 464 24.39 -11.53 -24.08
C LYS A 464 24.58 -11.00 -22.66
N GLY A 465 23.57 -10.36 -22.10
CA GLY A 465 23.51 -9.87 -20.74
C GLY A 465 23.12 -10.90 -19.67
N GLY A 466 22.93 -12.17 -20.04
CA GLY A 466 22.66 -13.26 -19.10
C GLY A 466 21.27 -13.27 -18.45
N THR A 467 20.27 -12.66 -19.10
CA THR A 467 18.88 -12.53 -18.58
C THR A 467 17.82 -13.17 -19.47
N TYR A 468 18.18 -13.77 -20.60
CA TYR A 468 17.23 -14.50 -21.46
C TYR A 468 16.95 -15.91 -20.92
N PRO A 469 15.70 -16.42 -20.95
CA PRO A 469 14.50 -15.86 -21.57
C PRO A 469 13.67 -14.89 -20.71
N ASP A 470 14.10 -14.61 -19.48
CA ASP A 470 13.36 -13.77 -18.50
C ASP A 470 13.25 -12.30 -18.93
N SER A 471 14.12 -11.87 -19.85
CA SER A 471 14.13 -10.59 -20.54
C SER A 471 14.35 -10.82 -22.04
N PRO A 472 13.77 -9.98 -22.94
CA PRO A 472 13.05 -8.73 -22.67
C PRO A 472 11.65 -8.90 -22.13
N LEU A 473 11.25 -7.95 -21.28
CA LEU A 473 9.86 -7.74 -20.91
C LEU A 473 9.28 -6.53 -21.64
N TYR A 474 7.99 -6.56 -21.89
CA TYR A 474 7.27 -5.51 -22.60
C TYR A 474 6.17 -4.97 -21.70
N ALA A 475 6.08 -3.64 -21.61
CA ALA A 475 5.07 -2.95 -20.84
C ALA A 475 4.24 -2.05 -21.75
N GLU A 476 2.93 -2.23 -21.71
CA GLU A 476 1.97 -1.50 -22.57
C GLU A 476 1.51 -0.18 -21.91
N ASN A 477 1.69 -0.05 -20.60
CA ASN A 477 1.34 1.14 -19.82
C ASN A 477 2.20 1.28 -18.55
N GLU A 478 2.07 2.43 -17.87
CA GLU A 478 2.81 2.78 -16.65
C GLU A 478 2.64 1.75 -15.52
N THR A 479 1.43 1.22 -15.31
CA THR A 479 1.15 0.23 -14.27
C THR A 479 1.86 -1.09 -14.57
N SER A 480 1.73 -1.61 -15.79
CA SER A 480 2.44 -2.83 -16.20
C SER A 480 3.97 -2.67 -16.12
N LEU A 481 4.50 -1.49 -16.42
CA LEU A 481 5.92 -1.19 -16.28
C LEU A 481 6.36 -1.18 -14.81
N LEU A 482 5.56 -0.58 -13.94
CA LEU A 482 5.81 -0.57 -12.49
C LEU A 482 5.79 -1.99 -11.94
N ASP A 483 4.76 -2.77 -12.25
CA ASP A 483 4.61 -4.14 -11.75
C ASP A 483 5.79 -5.01 -12.17
N VAL A 484 6.14 -4.97 -13.46
CA VAL A 484 7.29 -5.71 -14.01
C VAL A 484 8.61 -5.29 -13.38
N LEU A 485 8.87 -3.99 -13.29
CA LEU A 485 10.13 -3.49 -12.76
C LEU A 485 10.24 -3.73 -11.24
N ALA A 486 9.14 -3.57 -10.50
CA ALA A 486 9.09 -3.85 -9.07
C ALA A 486 9.25 -5.35 -8.78
N ASP A 487 8.56 -6.23 -9.53
CA ASP A 487 8.73 -7.69 -9.47
C ASP A 487 10.21 -8.05 -9.69
N TYR A 488 10.82 -7.55 -10.76
CA TYR A 488 12.22 -7.85 -11.06
C TYR A 488 13.20 -7.34 -9.98
N ILE A 489 12.99 -6.13 -9.46
CA ILE A 489 13.85 -5.61 -8.38
C ILE A 489 13.69 -6.46 -7.11
N ARG A 490 12.48 -6.93 -6.80
CA ARG A 490 12.26 -7.90 -5.69
C ARG A 490 13.02 -9.21 -5.92
N GLN A 491 13.06 -9.69 -7.17
CA GLN A 491 13.86 -10.86 -7.56
C GLN A 491 15.36 -10.72 -7.29
N ILE A 492 15.87 -9.48 -7.27
CA ILE A 492 17.30 -9.21 -7.08
C ILE A 492 17.68 -9.18 -5.61
N ILE A 493 16.84 -8.59 -4.77
CA ILE A 493 17.17 -8.21 -3.39
C ILE A 493 16.85 -9.29 -2.35
N SER A 494 16.30 -10.41 -2.80
CA SER A 494 15.76 -11.49 -1.98
C SER A 494 16.77 -12.58 -1.65
N THR A 495 16.90 -12.94 -0.37
CA THR A 495 17.80 -13.99 0.13
C THR A 495 17.20 -14.67 1.38
N GLN A 496 17.79 -15.78 1.84
CA GLN A 496 17.22 -16.67 2.86
C GLN A 496 17.31 -16.10 4.28
N LEU A 497 16.22 -16.20 5.07
CA LEU A 497 16.22 -16.07 6.54
C LEU A 497 14.95 -16.60 7.22
N THR A 498 15.04 -16.81 8.54
CA THR A 498 13.92 -17.10 9.45
C THR A 498 14.06 -16.27 10.75
N PHE A 499 13.07 -15.48 11.16
CA PHE A 499 13.14 -14.66 12.40
C PHE A 499 11.78 -14.24 12.97
N SER A 500 11.67 -14.09 14.29
CA SER A 500 10.59 -13.31 14.92
C SER A 500 10.93 -12.92 16.37
N VAL A 501 10.10 -12.03 16.94
CA VAL A 501 10.12 -11.71 18.38
C VAL A 501 9.27 -12.72 19.16
N PRO A 502 9.83 -13.44 20.16
CA PRO A 502 9.01 -14.29 21.03
C PRO A 502 7.98 -13.47 21.80
N THR A 503 6.82 -14.04 22.11
CA THR A 503 5.78 -13.43 22.94
C THR A 503 5.50 -14.33 24.13
N ILE A 504 5.61 -13.82 25.36
CA ILE A 504 5.36 -14.60 26.57
C ILE A 504 3.95 -14.29 27.07
N ILE A 505 3.15 -15.33 27.34
CA ILE A 505 1.79 -15.17 27.83
C ILE A 505 1.66 -15.89 29.17
N PRO A 506 1.43 -15.14 30.26
CA PRO A 506 1.19 -15.74 31.56
C PRO A 506 -0.18 -16.42 31.60
N GLY A 507 -0.24 -17.53 32.32
CA GLY A 507 -1.45 -18.33 32.44
C GLY A 507 -2.57 -17.65 33.23
N ILE A 508 -3.72 -17.40 32.61
CA ILE A 508 -4.89 -16.83 33.30
C ILE A 508 -5.89 -17.93 33.77
N THR A 509 -5.78 -19.13 33.19
CA THR A 509 -6.52 -20.36 33.57
C THR A 509 -5.72 -21.66 33.40
N ASN A 510 -4.68 -21.66 32.55
CA ASN A 510 -3.77 -22.79 32.28
C ASN A 510 -2.33 -22.29 32.40
N SER A 511 -1.36 -23.14 32.72
CA SER A 511 0.08 -22.85 32.86
C SER A 511 0.66 -21.79 31.91
N ASP A 512 1.69 -21.08 32.36
CA ASP A 512 2.43 -20.11 31.55
C ASP A 512 2.95 -20.74 30.24
N HIS A 513 2.96 -19.94 29.18
CA HIS A 513 3.39 -20.38 27.85
C HIS A 513 4.13 -19.27 27.10
N ILE A 514 4.82 -19.67 26.05
CA ILE A 514 5.50 -18.78 25.11
C ILE A 514 4.99 -19.07 23.71
N LEU A 515 4.62 -18.01 23.01
CA LEU A 515 4.39 -18.02 21.58
C LEU A 515 5.67 -17.60 20.86
N GLN A 516 5.98 -18.30 19.79
CA GLN A 516 7.08 -17.95 18.91
C GLN A 516 6.60 -18.10 17.49
N SER A 517 6.59 -17.03 16.71
CA SER A 517 6.48 -17.19 15.27
C SER A 517 7.83 -17.57 14.69
N THR A 518 7.83 -18.29 13.60
CA THR A 518 9.00 -18.37 12.71
C THR A 518 8.45 -18.34 11.30
N PHE A 519 9.32 -18.26 10.31
CA PHE A 519 8.90 -18.51 8.95
C PHE A 519 10.07 -19.11 8.19
N LEU A 520 9.80 -19.93 7.19
CA LEU A 520 10.79 -20.43 6.26
C LEU A 520 10.69 -19.62 4.98
N PHE A 521 11.77 -18.93 4.65
CA PHE A 521 11.92 -18.30 3.35
C PHE A 521 11.87 -19.36 2.25
N LYS A 522 11.08 -19.08 1.21
CA LYS A 522 11.07 -19.86 -0.02
C LYS A 522 11.12 -18.92 -1.22
N GLN A 523 12.07 -19.20 -2.10
CA GLN A 523 12.11 -18.62 -3.43
C GLN A 523 10.85 -18.99 -4.19
N ASN A 524 10.29 -18.07 -4.96
CA ASN A 524 9.17 -18.27 -5.89
C ASN A 524 7.84 -18.69 -5.24
N HIS A 525 7.75 -18.55 -3.93
CA HIS A 525 6.58 -18.94 -3.16
C HIS A 525 6.28 -17.87 -2.11
N GLN A 526 5.06 -17.87 -1.60
CA GLN A 526 4.79 -17.32 -0.28
C GLN A 526 5.67 -18.01 0.78
N TRP A 527 6.27 -17.23 1.66
CA TRP A 527 7.03 -17.75 2.79
C TRP A 527 6.12 -18.52 3.74
N LYS A 528 6.64 -19.63 4.28
CA LYS A 528 5.90 -20.52 5.17
C LYS A 528 6.00 -20.01 6.59
N GLY A 529 4.96 -19.38 7.11
CA GLY A 529 4.90 -18.95 8.51
C GLY A 529 4.49 -20.07 9.45
N HIS A 530 5.04 -20.04 10.66
CA HIS A 530 4.67 -20.87 11.79
C HIS A 530 4.32 -19.98 12.99
N LEU A 531 3.43 -20.48 13.85
CA LEU A 531 3.19 -19.91 15.17
C LEU A 531 3.15 -21.06 16.17
N PHE A 532 4.25 -21.22 16.90
CA PHE A 532 4.40 -22.24 17.92
C PHE A 532 3.90 -21.75 19.25
N LYS A 533 3.25 -22.63 20.01
CA LYS A 533 3.01 -22.46 21.44
C LYS A 533 3.76 -23.51 22.22
N TYR A 534 4.69 -23.09 23.08
CA TYR A 534 5.38 -23.96 24.02
C TYR A 534 4.88 -23.72 25.44
N SER A 535 4.83 -24.78 26.24
CA SER A 535 4.65 -24.65 27.69
C SER A 535 5.88 -23.99 28.33
N LEU A 536 5.68 -23.29 29.44
CA LEU A 536 6.78 -22.85 30.31
C LEU A 536 6.76 -23.65 31.61
N ASN A 537 7.93 -24.13 32.02
CA ASN A 537 8.07 -24.80 33.31
C ASN A 537 7.99 -23.78 34.47
N SER A 538 7.94 -24.29 35.71
CA SER A 538 7.77 -23.46 36.91
C SER A 538 8.85 -22.39 37.09
N THR A 539 10.05 -22.60 36.54
CA THR A 539 11.21 -21.69 36.59
C THR A 539 11.32 -20.75 35.39
N GLY A 540 10.38 -20.83 34.44
CA GLY A 540 10.43 -20.07 33.18
C GLY A 540 11.40 -20.65 32.15
N GLY A 541 11.78 -21.93 32.22
CA GLY A 541 12.40 -22.60 31.08
C GLY A 541 11.35 -23.04 30.06
N ILE A 542 11.73 -23.12 28.80
CA ILE A 542 10.87 -23.66 27.73
C ILE A 542 10.63 -25.14 27.98
N GLY A 543 9.37 -25.55 27.91
CA GLY A 543 8.92 -26.94 28.00
C GLY A 543 8.48 -27.48 26.64
N ASP A 544 7.56 -28.45 26.66
CA ASP A 544 7.09 -29.13 25.45
C ASP A 544 6.27 -28.21 24.53
N LEU A 545 6.35 -28.48 23.22
CA LEU A 545 5.47 -27.89 22.20
C LEU A 545 4.02 -28.35 22.44
N ILE A 546 3.09 -27.40 22.50
CA ILE A 546 1.65 -27.65 22.67
C ILE A 546 0.98 -27.78 21.29
N TRP A 547 1.20 -26.80 20.41
CA TRP A 547 0.72 -26.82 19.04
C TRP A 547 1.54 -25.90 18.13
N ASP A 548 1.44 -26.16 16.82
CA ASP A 548 1.81 -25.24 15.75
C ASP A 548 0.54 -24.87 14.97
N ALA A 549 0.18 -23.59 14.99
CA ALA A 549 -1.03 -23.12 14.34
C ALA A 549 -1.01 -23.31 12.82
N ALA A 550 0.17 -23.30 12.19
CA ALA A 550 0.28 -23.45 10.75
C ALA A 550 -0.03 -24.87 10.29
N VAL A 551 0.51 -25.87 11.00
CA VAL A 551 0.20 -27.29 10.76
C VAL A 551 -1.29 -27.56 10.89
N LEU A 552 -1.93 -27.03 11.93
CA LEU A 552 -3.37 -27.16 12.14
C LEU A 552 -4.18 -26.45 11.06
N LEU A 553 -3.75 -25.26 10.65
CA LEU A 553 -4.39 -24.51 9.58
C LEU A 553 -4.29 -25.24 8.23
N ASN A 554 -3.19 -25.91 7.96
CA ASN A 554 -2.99 -26.66 6.72
C ASN A 554 -3.89 -27.90 6.63
N GLN A 555 -4.30 -28.47 7.76
CA GLN A 555 -5.30 -29.54 7.83
C GLN A 555 -6.75 -29.05 7.63
N LYS A 556 -6.97 -27.72 7.65
CA LYS A 556 -8.28 -27.10 7.39
C LYS A 556 -8.39 -26.75 5.90
N THR A 557 -9.37 -27.35 5.21
CA THR A 557 -9.65 -27.04 3.79
C THR A 557 -9.95 -25.55 3.58
N ALA A 558 -9.50 -24.98 2.46
CA ALA A 558 -9.70 -23.57 2.12
C ALA A 558 -11.18 -23.12 2.16
N VAL A 559 -12.12 -23.99 1.78
CA VAL A 559 -13.56 -23.70 1.82
C VAL A 559 -14.12 -23.54 3.24
N ASN A 560 -13.51 -24.19 4.24
CA ASN A 560 -13.94 -24.17 5.63
C ASN A 560 -13.26 -23.06 6.46
N ARG A 561 -12.36 -22.27 5.84
CA ARG A 561 -11.79 -21.09 6.48
C ARG A 561 -12.80 -19.94 6.50
N ASN A 562 -12.85 -19.23 7.62
CA ASN A 562 -13.66 -18.03 7.80
C ASN A 562 -12.78 -16.82 7.54
N ILE A 563 -12.80 -16.31 6.31
CA ILE A 563 -12.02 -15.13 5.92
C ILE A 563 -12.99 -14.02 5.55
N TRP A 564 -12.81 -12.84 6.15
CA TRP A 564 -13.69 -11.72 5.93
C TRP A 564 -12.98 -10.39 5.77
N THR A 565 -13.66 -9.46 5.13
CA THR A 565 -13.20 -8.09 4.88
C THR A 565 -14.39 -7.12 4.90
N SER A 566 -14.08 -5.83 4.79
CA SER A 566 -15.03 -4.72 4.61
C SER A 566 -14.98 -4.29 3.14
N ALA A 567 -16.12 -4.33 2.45
CA ALA A 567 -16.24 -3.86 1.07
C ALA A 567 -17.68 -3.41 0.78
N HIS A 568 -17.87 -2.61 -0.28
CA HIS A 568 -19.17 -2.04 -0.61
C HIS A 568 -20.20 -3.16 -0.89
N ALA A 569 -21.32 -3.10 -0.17
CA ALA A 569 -22.43 -4.05 -0.28
C ALA A 569 -22.05 -5.54 -0.12
N ILE A 570 -20.89 -5.87 0.44
CA ILE A 570 -20.46 -7.26 0.66
C ILE A 570 -21.38 -7.97 1.67
N THR A 571 -21.55 -9.28 1.52
CA THR A 571 -22.36 -10.07 2.46
C THR A 571 -21.83 -9.95 3.89
N SER A 572 -22.74 -9.78 4.85
CA SER A 572 -22.41 -9.74 6.28
C SER A 572 -22.05 -11.15 6.78
N GLY A 573 -20.91 -11.30 7.45
CA GLY A 573 -20.48 -12.55 8.06
C GLY A 573 -18.96 -12.73 8.06
N LEU A 574 -18.48 -13.71 8.83
CA LEU A 574 -17.04 -13.98 8.98
C LEU A 574 -16.42 -14.79 7.84
N ASN A 575 -17.20 -15.10 6.79
CA ASN A 575 -16.71 -15.79 5.60
C ASN A 575 -17.25 -15.13 4.34
N ASN A 576 -16.88 -13.86 4.13
CA ASN A 576 -17.35 -13.07 2.98
C ASN A 576 -16.27 -12.87 1.89
N PHE A 577 -15.00 -13.20 2.16
CA PHE A 577 -13.95 -13.18 1.14
C PHE A 577 -13.95 -14.50 0.35
N THR A 578 -14.88 -14.63 -0.61
CA THR A 578 -15.09 -15.84 -1.42
C THR A 578 -15.37 -15.47 -2.87
N THR A 579 -15.18 -16.42 -3.79
CA THR A 579 -15.50 -16.24 -5.22
C THR A 579 -16.98 -15.93 -5.45
N ALA A 580 -17.88 -16.36 -4.57
CA ALA A 580 -19.30 -15.99 -4.61
C ALA A 580 -19.56 -14.47 -4.42
N ASN A 581 -18.59 -13.72 -3.91
CA ASN A 581 -18.65 -12.26 -3.77
C ASN A 581 -17.71 -11.53 -4.76
N ILE A 582 -17.24 -12.18 -5.83
CA ILE A 582 -16.26 -11.60 -6.78
C ILE A 582 -16.68 -10.23 -7.31
N ASP A 583 -17.94 -10.05 -7.72
CA ASP A 583 -18.46 -8.76 -8.22
C ASP A 583 -18.37 -7.63 -7.19
N ARG A 584 -18.47 -7.97 -5.89
CA ARG A 584 -18.42 -7.01 -4.78
C ARG A 584 -16.99 -6.73 -4.32
N LEU A 585 -16.10 -7.70 -4.47
CA LEU A 585 -14.69 -7.59 -4.12
C LEU A 585 -13.88 -6.88 -5.21
N ARG A 586 -14.26 -7.07 -6.49
CA ARG A 586 -13.55 -6.55 -7.66
C ARG A 586 -13.20 -5.07 -7.57
N PRO A 587 -14.11 -4.13 -7.25
CA PRO A 587 -13.77 -2.71 -7.22
C PRO A 587 -12.68 -2.35 -6.18
N ALA A 588 -12.58 -3.14 -5.11
CA ALA A 588 -11.55 -2.95 -4.09
C ALA A 588 -10.23 -3.65 -4.47
N MET A 589 -10.29 -4.83 -5.08
CA MET A 589 -9.09 -5.58 -5.49
C MET A 589 -8.41 -5.00 -6.74
N GLU A 590 -9.20 -4.43 -7.66
CA GLU A 590 -8.73 -3.78 -8.89
C GLU A 590 -8.42 -2.27 -8.69
N GLU A 591 -8.44 -1.77 -7.44
CA GLU A 591 -8.08 -0.37 -7.22
C GLU A 591 -6.59 -0.12 -7.53
N ASN A 592 -6.28 1.02 -8.14
CA ASN A 592 -4.94 1.42 -8.55
C ASN A 592 -4.35 0.58 -9.70
N THR A 593 -5.19 -0.12 -10.48
CA THR A 593 -4.79 -0.70 -11.76
C THR A 593 -5.67 -0.18 -12.90
N SER A 594 -5.10 -0.09 -14.10
CA SER A 594 -5.80 0.21 -15.35
C SER A 594 -6.31 -1.05 -16.05
N SER A 595 -5.87 -2.23 -15.63
CA SER A 595 -6.22 -3.52 -16.22
C SER A 595 -7.35 -4.18 -15.44
N SER A 596 -8.48 -4.41 -16.07
CA SER A 596 -9.52 -5.30 -15.51
C SER A 596 -9.07 -6.75 -15.65
N TYR A 597 -9.08 -7.50 -14.55
CA TYR A 597 -8.70 -8.90 -14.56
C TYR A 597 -9.86 -9.75 -15.09
N SER A 598 -9.55 -10.84 -15.79
CA SER A 598 -10.56 -11.84 -16.10
C SER A 598 -11.15 -12.43 -14.81
N ASP A 599 -12.39 -12.90 -14.88
CA ASP A 599 -13.04 -13.57 -13.75
C ASP A 599 -12.18 -14.72 -13.23
N GLU A 600 -11.59 -15.51 -14.14
CA GLU A 600 -10.67 -16.61 -13.80
C GLU A 600 -9.44 -16.12 -13.02
N ALA A 601 -8.83 -15.01 -13.41
CA ALA A 601 -7.65 -14.47 -12.72
C ALA A 601 -7.98 -14.01 -11.29
N LEU A 602 -9.14 -13.35 -11.09
CA LEU A 602 -9.59 -12.96 -9.75
C LEU A 602 -10.07 -14.15 -8.92
N GLU A 603 -10.74 -15.13 -9.52
CA GLU A 603 -11.11 -16.37 -8.84
C GLU A 603 -9.87 -17.10 -8.34
N ASN A 604 -8.84 -17.23 -9.18
CA ASN A 604 -7.56 -17.81 -8.81
C ASN A 604 -6.91 -17.02 -7.67
N LEU A 605 -6.91 -15.69 -7.72
CA LEU A 605 -6.36 -14.87 -6.63
C LEU A 605 -7.13 -15.06 -5.32
N ILE A 606 -8.47 -15.02 -5.35
CA ILE A 606 -9.30 -15.23 -4.15
C ILE A 606 -9.05 -16.62 -3.58
N ASN A 607 -9.06 -17.65 -4.42
CA ASN A 607 -8.80 -19.03 -4.01
C ASN A 607 -7.38 -19.20 -3.45
N PHE A 608 -6.40 -18.54 -4.05
CA PHE A 608 -5.02 -18.52 -3.58
C PHE A 608 -4.89 -17.97 -2.17
N ILE A 609 -5.44 -16.79 -1.91
CA ILE A 609 -5.44 -16.15 -0.58
C ILE A 609 -6.18 -17.02 0.46
N ARG A 610 -7.23 -17.73 0.03
CA ARG A 610 -7.93 -18.70 0.91
C ARG A 610 -7.11 -19.95 1.20
N GLY A 611 -6.11 -20.28 0.38
CA GLY A 611 -5.18 -21.38 0.57
C GLY A 611 -5.24 -22.50 -0.48
N VAL A 612 -5.92 -22.28 -1.61
CA VAL A 612 -5.89 -23.18 -2.78
C VAL A 612 -4.62 -22.92 -3.58
N ASP A 613 -3.95 -23.94 -4.08
CA ASP A 613 -2.79 -23.77 -4.95
C ASP A 613 -3.24 -23.42 -6.39
N SER A 614 -3.75 -22.21 -6.58
CA SER A 614 -4.34 -21.76 -7.85
C SER A 614 -3.29 -21.44 -8.92
N TYR A 615 -2.01 -21.31 -8.51
CA TYR A 615 -0.90 -21.03 -9.41
C TYR A 615 -0.03 -22.27 -9.68
N ASN A 616 -0.43 -23.45 -9.22
CA ASN A 616 0.27 -24.74 -9.40
C ASN A 616 1.74 -24.67 -8.93
N GLU A 617 1.95 -24.11 -7.74
CA GLU A 617 3.25 -24.07 -7.08
C GLU A 617 3.73 -25.49 -6.72
N PHE A 618 2.81 -26.40 -6.38
CA PHE A 618 3.14 -27.72 -5.84
C PHE A 618 2.60 -28.87 -6.72
N SER A 619 3.27 -30.02 -6.66
CA SER A 619 2.81 -31.26 -7.32
C SER A 619 2.70 -32.42 -6.32
N GLY A 620 1.47 -32.86 -6.02
CA GLY A 620 1.21 -33.92 -5.03
C GLY A 620 0.61 -33.38 -3.72
N GLY A 621 0.10 -34.26 -2.85
CA GLY A 621 -0.50 -33.88 -1.56
C GLY A 621 0.51 -33.57 -0.44
N GLU A 622 1.72 -33.19 -0.81
CA GLU A 622 2.82 -32.82 0.07
C GLU A 622 3.43 -31.54 -0.51
N ASP A 623 3.89 -30.64 0.35
CA ASP A 623 4.67 -29.50 -0.14
C ASP A 623 6.14 -29.87 -0.39
N ASP A 624 6.93 -28.93 -0.89
CA ASP A 624 8.35 -29.13 -1.23
C ASP A 624 9.24 -29.56 -0.05
N ASP A 625 8.78 -29.41 1.20
CA ASP A 625 9.51 -29.83 2.40
C ASP A 625 9.01 -31.18 2.96
N GLY A 626 8.03 -31.80 2.29
CA GLY A 626 7.41 -33.05 2.71
C GLY A 626 6.36 -32.86 3.82
N ASP A 627 5.94 -31.61 4.10
CA ASP A 627 4.88 -31.37 5.07
C ASP A 627 3.53 -31.74 4.45
N PRO A 628 2.65 -32.43 5.22
CA PRO A 628 1.37 -32.87 4.72
C PRO A 628 0.44 -31.67 4.50
N ILE A 629 0.06 -31.45 3.25
CA ILE A 629 -0.96 -30.47 2.84
C ILE A 629 -2.15 -31.19 2.21
N ILE A 630 -3.29 -30.52 2.15
CA ILE A 630 -4.42 -31.06 1.40
C ILE A 630 -4.08 -30.98 -0.10
N THR A 631 -4.26 -32.07 -0.84
CA THR A 631 -3.96 -32.10 -2.28
C THR A 631 -4.72 -30.99 -3.03
N GLY A 632 -3.97 -30.16 -3.78
CA GLY A 632 -4.51 -28.98 -4.50
C GLY A 632 -4.63 -27.72 -3.64
N GLU A 633 -4.18 -27.77 -2.39
CA GLU A 633 -4.04 -26.60 -1.50
C GLU A 633 -2.56 -26.29 -1.25
N ARG A 634 -2.30 -25.16 -0.59
CA ARG A 634 -0.96 -24.66 -0.27
C ARG A 634 -0.79 -24.41 1.22
N TRP A 635 0.45 -24.12 1.64
CA TRP A 635 0.73 -23.63 2.99
C TRP A 635 -0.02 -22.32 3.26
N LYS A 636 -0.90 -22.29 4.27
CA LYS A 636 -1.89 -21.22 4.42
C LYS A 636 -1.46 -20.06 5.31
N LEU A 637 -0.57 -20.32 6.28
CA LEU A 637 -0.05 -19.26 7.16
C LEU A 637 1.21 -18.65 6.54
N ALA A 638 1.12 -17.41 6.08
CA ALA A 638 2.31 -16.68 5.62
C ALA A 638 3.18 -16.24 6.80
N ASP A 639 4.37 -15.70 6.50
CA ASP A 639 5.31 -15.27 7.52
C ASP A 639 4.72 -14.23 8.50
N ILE A 640 5.05 -14.43 9.78
CA ILE A 640 4.76 -13.52 10.89
C ILE A 640 6.10 -12.96 11.33
N TYR A 641 6.49 -11.84 10.72
CA TYR A 641 7.82 -11.29 10.88
C TYR A 641 7.86 -10.25 12.01
N HIS A 642 7.12 -9.16 11.88
CA HIS A 642 7.17 -8.06 12.85
C HIS A 642 5.99 -8.02 13.84
N SER A 643 4.89 -8.70 13.52
CA SER A 643 3.69 -8.70 14.36
C SER A 643 3.90 -9.51 15.63
N LYS A 644 3.90 -8.85 16.79
CA LYS A 644 3.83 -9.51 18.10
C LYS A 644 2.42 -10.07 18.32
N ALA A 645 2.30 -11.34 18.68
CA ALA A 645 1.00 -11.92 18.98
C ALA A 645 0.43 -11.35 20.29
N VAL A 646 -0.89 -11.24 20.40
CA VAL A 646 -1.57 -10.81 21.63
C VAL A 646 -2.64 -11.82 22.04
N ALA A 647 -2.68 -12.16 23.33
CA ALA A 647 -3.71 -13.02 23.88
C ALA A 647 -4.81 -12.20 24.53
N VAL A 648 -6.06 -12.51 24.20
CA VAL A 648 -7.24 -11.86 24.79
C VAL A 648 -8.11 -12.92 25.43
N SER A 649 -8.19 -12.89 26.76
CA SER A 649 -9.01 -13.77 27.59
C SER A 649 -9.99 -12.96 28.44
N LYS A 650 -10.48 -13.46 29.57
CA LYS A 650 -11.38 -12.70 30.47
C LYS A 650 -10.85 -11.28 30.74
N PRO A 651 -11.70 -10.23 30.77
CA PRO A 651 -11.23 -8.88 31.07
C PRO A 651 -10.56 -8.85 32.45
N SER A 652 -9.28 -8.48 32.47
CA SER A 652 -8.36 -8.66 33.60
C SER A 652 -7.82 -7.33 34.14
N ALA A 653 -8.10 -6.22 33.45
CA ALA A 653 -7.51 -4.92 33.74
C ALA A 653 -7.79 -4.50 35.19
N TYR A 654 -6.77 -3.98 35.88
CA TYR A 654 -6.87 -3.55 37.27
C TYR A 654 -7.86 -2.39 37.45
N PHE A 655 -8.66 -2.37 38.52
CA PHE A 655 -9.53 -1.24 38.81
C PHE A 655 -9.71 -1.11 40.31
N SER A 656 -9.74 0.14 40.80
CA SER A 656 -9.96 0.44 42.21
C SER A 656 -10.59 1.81 42.36
N ASP A 657 -11.60 1.92 43.20
CA ASP A 657 -12.21 3.19 43.60
C ASP A 657 -11.33 3.98 44.61
N GLU A 658 -10.30 3.34 45.16
CA GLU A 658 -9.25 3.96 45.98
C GLU A 658 -8.05 4.45 45.15
N ALA A 659 -8.00 4.15 43.84
CA ALA A 659 -6.96 4.64 42.95
C ALA A 659 -7.03 6.18 42.79
N ASN A 660 -5.99 6.77 42.19
CA ASN A 660 -6.00 8.20 41.88
C ASN A 660 -7.21 8.54 40.99
N ILE A 661 -8.01 9.53 41.35
CA ILE A 661 -9.22 9.96 40.61
C ILE A 661 -8.96 10.29 39.13
N ASN A 662 -7.72 10.66 38.79
CA ASN A 662 -7.28 10.98 37.45
C ASN A 662 -6.73 9.79 36.66
N SER A 663 -6.58 8.62 37.29
CA SER A 663 -6.14 7.38 36.66
C SER A 663 -7.22 6.72 35.80
N GLU A 664 -6.81 5.82 34.92
CA GLU A 664 -7.69 4.92 34.17
C GLU A 664 -8.27 3.83 35.07
N SER A 665 -7.51 3.33 36.05
CA SER A 665 -7.99 2.32 37.00
C SER A 665 -9.16 2.82 37.86
N TYR A 666 -9.14 4.09 38.29
CA TYR A 666 -10.30 4.73 38.92
C TYR A 666 -11.46 4.89 37.94
N TYR A 667 -11.18 5.33 36.71
CA TYR A 667 -12.22 5.48 35.68
C TYR A 667 -12.95 4.16 35.38
N ARG A 668 -12.21 3.05 35.31
CA ARG A 668 -12.76 1.69 35.21
C ARG A 668 -13.69 1.39 36.39
N ALA A 669 -13.25 1.66 37.62
CA ALA A 669 -14.02 1.35 38.83
C ALA A 669 -15.37 2.07 38.87
N VAL A 670 -15.41 3.37 38.55
CA VAL A 670 -16.64 4.17 38.63
C VAL A 670 -17.57 4.03 37.43
N ASN A 671 -17.07 3.56 36.28
CA ASN A 671 -17.87 3.34 35.06
C ASN A 671 -18.30 1.87 34.89
N GLY A 672 -18.48 1.13 35.98
CA GLY A 672 -19.11 -0.19 35.93
C GLY A 672 -18.26 -1.30 35.29
N TYR A 673 -16.93 -1.17 35.24
CA TYR A 673 -16.06 -2.21 34.66
C TYR A 673 -16.19 -3.56 35.40
N LYS A 674 -16.50 -3.55 36.70
CA LYS A 674 -16.84 -4.76 37.46
C LYS A 674 -18.02 -5.53 36.84
N ASN A 675 -19.05 -4.81 36.38
CA ASN A 675 -20.23 -5.41 35.75
C ASN A 675 -19.88 -5.97 34.37
N PHE A 676 -19.01 -5.30 33.61
CA PHE A 676 -18.48 -5.83 32.36
C PHE A 676 -17.74 -7.15 32.58
N ARG A 677 -16.79 -7.19 33.54
CA ARG A 677 -16.03 -8.40 33.89
C ARG A 677 -16.92 -9.57 34.30
N GLN A 678 -18.00 -9.31 35.03
CA GLN A 678 -18.94 -10.32 35.54
C GLN A 678 -20.14 -10.55 34.62
N GLY A 679 -20.21 -9.83 33.51
CA GLY A 679 -21.35 -9.79 32.60
C GLY A 679 -21.30 -10.89 31.53
N ALA A 680 -22.17 -10.75 30.54
CA ALA A 680 -22.37 -11.73 29.46
C ALA A 680 -22.14 -11.15 28.05
N THR A 681 -21.46 -10.00 27.93
CA THR A 681 -21.25 -9.30 26.65
C THR A 681 -20.13 -9.90 25.81
N CYS A 682 -19.41 -10.89 26.31
CA CYS A 682 -18.22 -11.48 25.68
C CYS A 682 -18.54 -12.72 24.82
N GLY A 683 -19.67 -12.71 24.11
CA GLY A 683 -20.21 -13.92 23.45
C GLY A 683 -20.71 -14.99 24.42
N GLY A 684 -21.04 -14.57 25.64
CA GLY A 684 -21.23 -15.42 26.81
C GLY A 684 -20.62 -14.76 28.05
N ASN A 685 -20.46 -15.53 29.13
CA ASN A 685 -19.91 -15.02 30.39
C ASN A 685 -18.47 -14.53 30.20
N CYS A 686 -18.22 -13.25 30.52
CA CYS A 686 -16.92 -12.62 30.38
C CYS A 686 -15.85 -13.21 31.30
N LEU A 687 -16.21 -13.81 32.44
CA LEU A 687 -15.26 -14.52 33.32
C LEU A 687 -14.69 -15.78 32.68
N THR A 688 -15.40 -16.35 31.73
CA THR A 688 -15.04 -17.56 30.98
C THR A 688 -14.85 -17.28 29.50
N ARG A 689 -14.57 -16.02 29.12
CA ARG A 689 -14.24 -15.67 27.72
C ARG A 689 -13.06 -16.53 27.28
N ALA A 690 -13.26 -17.30 26.21
CA ALA A 690 -12.23 -18.17 25.65
C ALA A 690 -11.02 -17.32 25.22
N GLU A 691 -9.82 -17.75 25.62
CA GLU A 691 -8.59 -17.07 25.26
C GLU A 691 -8.32 -17.23 23.76
N THR A 692 -8.22 -16.10 23.06
CA THR A 692 -7.97 -16.06 21.62
C THR A 692 -6.67 -15.31 21.36
N ILE A 693 -5.81 -15.87 20.52
CA ILE A 693 -4.54 -15.29 20.09
C ILE A 693 -4.77 -14.53 18.79
N TYR A 694 -4.37 -13.27 18.75
CA TYR A 694 -4.45 -12.43 17.55
C TYR A 694 -3.04 -12.12 17.04
N VAL A 695 -2.83 -12.25 15.74
CA VAL A 695 -1.54 -11.98 15.11
C VAL A 695 -1.71 -11.58 13.64
N GLY A 696 -1.00 -10.55 13.19
CA GLY A 696 -0.89 -10.19 11.78
C GLY A 696 0.03 -11.16 11.03
N SER A 697 -0.32 -11.50 9.81
CA SER A 697 0.59 -12.19 8.88
C SER A 697 0.67 -11.48 7.53
N ASN A 698 1.77 -11.73 6.84
CA ASN A 698 2.06 -11.15 5.55
C ASN A 698 1.24 -11.72 4.38
N SER A 699 0.29 -12.62 4.67
CA SER A 699 -0.76 -13.03 3.73
C SER A 699 -1.83 -11.93 3.50
N GLY A 700 -1.69 -10.78 4.16
CA GLY A 700 -2.67 -9.70 4.15
C GLY A 700 -3.75 -9.84 5.22
N MET A 701 -3.54 -10.70 6.22
CA MET A 701 -4.57 -11.08 7.19
C MET A 701 -4.14 -10.87 8.65
N LEU A 702 -5.08 -10.39 9.46
CA LEU A 702 -5.08 -10.58 10.91
C LEU A 702 -5.76 -11.93 11.22
N HIS A 703 -5.04 -12.86 11.84
CA HIS A 703 -5.57 -14.16 12.25
C HIS A 703 -6.02 -14.16 13.71
N ALA A 704 -7.08 -14.91 14.00
CA ALA A 704 -7.54 -15.23 15.35
C ALA A 704 -7.49 -16.75 15.58
N PHE A 705 -6.63 -17.20 16.50
CA PHE A 705 -6.47 -18.60 16.86
C PHE A 705 -7.03 -18.88 18.25
N ASP A 706 -7.68 -20.03 18.44
CA ASP A 706 -8.03 -20.51 19.77
C ASP A 706 -6.76 -20.89 20.54
N SER A 707 -6.55 -20.32 21.73
CA SER A 707 -5.30 -20.51 22.47
C SER A 707 -5.09 -21.94 22.96
N VAL A 708 -6.16 -22.73 23.16
CA VAL A 708 -6.08 -24.09 23.69
C VAL A 708 -5.76 -25.08 22.57
N SER A 709 -6.52 -25.03 21.48
CA SER A 709 -6.42 -25.98 20.37
C SER A 709 -5.41 -25.56 19.30
N GLY A 710 -5.15 -24.27 19.14
CA GLY A 710 -4.35 -23.72 18.03
C GLY A 710 -5.13 -23.57 16.72
N GLU A 711 -6.42 -23.91 16.69
CA GLU A 711 -7.25 -23.81 15.48
C GLU A 711 -7.58 -22.36 15.10
N GLU A 712 -7.52 -22.04 13.81
CA GLU A 712 -7.95 -20.73 13.29
C GLU A 712 -9.47 -20.58 13.38
N LYS A 713 -9.92 -19.57 14.12
CA LYS A 713 -11.35 -19.23 14.26
C LYS A 713 -11.83 -18.44 13.05
N TRP A 714 -11.09 -17.39 12.70
CA TRP A 714 -11.33 -16.52 11.55
C TRP A 714 -10.07 -15.70 11.22
N ALA A 715 -10.06 -15.12 10.02
CA ALA A 715 -9.05 -14.16 9.57
C ALA A 715 -9.73 -12.92 8.96
N PHE A 716 -9.17 -11.74 9.23
CA PHE A 716 -9.66 -10.45 8.73
C PHE A 716 -8.65 -9.81 7.77
N ILE A 717 -9.09 -9.41 6.58
CA ILE A 717 -8.31 -8.63 5.63
C ILE A 717 -8.73 -7.16 5.76
N PRO A 718 -7.84 -6.25 6.22
CA PRO A 718 -8.11 -4.82 6.19
C PRO A 718 -8.54 -4.35 4.79
N PRO A 719 -9.58 -3.51 4.65
CA PRO A 719 -10.14 -3.15 3.34
C PRO A 719 -9.13 -2.45 2.42
N PHE A 720 -8.19 -1.70 2.98
CA PHE A 720 -7.13 -1.01 2.25
C PHE A 720 -5.96 -1.92 1.84
N VAL A 721 -5.94 -3.19 2.26
CA VAL A 721 -4.96 -4.20 1.82
C VAL A 721 -5.44 -4.92 0.56
N LEU A 722 -6.76 -4.97 0.31
CA LEU A 722 -7.36 -5.66 -0.84
C LEU A 722 -6.71 -5.34 -2.19
N PRO A 723 -6.37 -4.08 -2.52
CA PRO A 723 -5.72 -3.76 -3.79
C PRO A 723 -4.37 -4.47 -3.94
N TYR A 724 -3.61 -4.59 -2.85
CA TYR A 724 -2.23 -5.09 -2.85
C TYR A 724 -2.13 -6.62 -2.82
N LEU A 725 -3.25 -7.34 -2.61
CA LEU A 725 -3.24 -8.81 -2.65
C LEU A 725 -2.81 -9.35 -4.01
N ARG A 726 -3.04 -8.60 -5.10
CA ARG A 726 -2.60 -9.00 -6.45
C ARG A 726 -1.08 -9.06 -6.59
N ASP A 727 -0.33 -8.42 -5.69
CA ASP A 727 1.14 -8.41 -5.74
C ASP A 727 1.72 -9.81 -5.45
N VAL A 728 0.88 -10.77 -5.04
CA VAL A 728 1.25 -12.20 -4.95
C VAL A 728 1.35 -12.88 -6.32
N ILE A 729 0.75 -12.29 -7.36
CA ILE A 729 0.72 -12.85 -8.71
C ILE A 729 2.10 -12.67 -9.34
N SER A 730 2.73 -13.79 -9.69
CA SER A 730 3.99 -13.78 -10.43
C SER A 730 3.76 -13.59 -11.93
N SER A 731 4.69 -12.90 -12.60
CA SER A 731 4.78 -12.88 -14.06
C SER A 731 5.23 -14.23 -14.65
N GLN A 732 5.77 -15.12 -13.82
CA GLN A 732 6.28 -16.43 -14.18
C GLN A 732 5.28 -17.55 -13.84
N ALA A 733 5.19 -18.56 -14.71
CA ALA A 733 4.32 -19.72 -14.49
C ALA A 733 4.77 -20.57 -13.30
N ASN A 734 3.81 -21.16 -12.57
CA ASN A 734 4.03 -22.06 -11.43
C ASN A 734 4.73 -21.40 -10.22
N GLN A 735 4.49 -20.11 -9.98
CA GLN A 735 5.18 -19.33 -8.95
C GLN A 735 4.24 -18.28 -8.32
N SER A 736 4.52 -17.90 -7.06
CA SER A 736 3.91 -16.75 -6.38
C SER A 736 4.94 -15.89 -5.66
N ILE A 737 4.57 -14.67 -5.29
CA ILE A 737 5.47 -13.68 -4.68
C ILE A 737 5.03 -13.38 -3.25
N SER A 738 5.89 -13.60 -2.24
CA SER A 738 5.55 -13.14 -0.89
C SER A 738 5.46 -11.63 -0.82
N ILE A 739 4.41 -11.11 -0.20
CA ILE A 739 4.15 -9.67 -0.06
C ILE A 739 4.39 -9.23 1.38
N TYR A 740 4.43 -7.91 1.61
CA TYR A 740 4.10 -7.39 2.93
C TYR A 740 2.59 -7.20 2.99
N GLY A 741 1.96 -7.83 3.98
CA GLY A 741 0.52 -7.79 4.18
C GLY A 741 0.16 -7.07 5.47
N VAL A 742 -0.36 -7.82 6.44
CA VAL A 742 -0.59 -7.30 7.79
C VAL A 742 0.60 -7.68 8.67
N ASP A 743 1.57 -6.77 8.75
CA ASP A 743 2.83 -7.00 9.49
C ASP A 743 2.93 -6.21 10.80
N GLY A 744 1.95 -5.36 11.10
CA GLY A 744 1.90 -4.61 12.36
C GLY A 744 1.44 -5.45 13.54
N SER A 745 1.82 -5.07 14.76
CA SER A 745 1.36 -5.75 15.97
C SER A 745 -0.09 -5.35 16.31
N PRO A 746 -1.01 -6.29 16.57
CA PRO A 746 -2.33 -5.97 17.11
C PRO A 746 -2.22 -5.33 18.50
N ILE A 747 -2.85 -4.17 18.68
CA ILE A 747 -2.96 -3.47 19.97
C ILE A 747 -4.37 -3.64 20.50
N VAL A 748 -4.49 -4.20 21.70
CA VAL A 748 -5.79 -4.48 22.35
C VAL A 748 -5.97 -3.62 23.60
N LYS A 749 -7.16 -3.05 23.78
CA LYS A 749 -7.52 -2.32 25.00
C LYS A 749 -9.02 -2.44 25.27
N ASP A 750 -9.39 -2.52 26.54
CA ASP A 750 -10.77 -2.32 26.96
C ASP A 750 -11.07 -0.82 27.03
N ILE A 751 -12.06 -0.37 26.26
CA ILE A 751 -12.50 1.03 26.21
C ILE A 751 -13.98 1.15 26.56
N TYR A 752 -14.40 2.34 26.97
CA TYR A 752 -15.79 2.63 27.32
C TYR A 752 -16.40 3.56 26.28
N VAL A 753 -17.32 3.04 25.46
CA VAL A 753 -17.93 3.75 24.33
C VAL A 753 -19.45 3.58 24.40
N ASN A 754 -20.20 4.67 24.19
CA ASN A 754 -21.67 4.65 24.16
C ASN A 754 -22.32 3.98 25.38
N GLY A 755 -21.73 4.17 26.56
CA GLY A 755 -22.26 3.63 27.83
C GLY A 755 -21.92 2.16 28.10
N ALA A 756 -21.05 1.53 27.30
CA ALA A 756 -20.66 0.13 27.45
C ALA A 756 -19.14 -0.06 27.33
N TRP A 757 -18.63 -1.06 28.04
CA TRP A 757 -17.25 -1.51 27.87
C TRP A 757 -17.14 -2.46 26.67
N LYS A 758 -16.10 -2.25 25.87
CA LYS A 758 -15.74 -3.05 24.70
C LYS A 758 -14.26 -3.37 24.74
N THR A 759 -13.87 -4.56 24.31
CA THR A 759 -12.47 -4.89 24.00
C THR A 759 -12.24 -4.60 22.53
N ILE A 760 -11.44 -3.59 22.20
CA ILE A 760 -11.11 -3.26 20.82
C ILE A 760 -9.69 -3.73 20.46
N LEU A 761 -9.48 -3.98 19.16
CA LEU A 761 -8.20 -4.30 18.57
C LEU A 761 -7.92 -3.31 17.44
N MET A 762 -6.78 -2.62 17.48
CA MET A 762 -6.28 -1.77 16.41
C MET A 762 -5.03 -2.40 15.79
N ILE A 763 -4.94 -2.42 14.46
CA ILE A 763 -3.81 -3.02 13.76
C ILE A 763 -3.42 -2.23 12.52
N GLY A 764 -2.11 -2.09 12.31
CA GLY A 764 -1.50 -1.56 11.09
C GLY A 764 -0.86 -2.66 10.23
N THR A 765 -0.33 -2.27 9.09
CA THR A 765 0.22 -3.16 8.05
C THR A 765 1.72 -2.98 7.83
N ARG A 766 2.35 -2.01 8.49
CA ARG A 766 3.72 -1.54 8.21
C ARG A 766 3.90 -1.23 6.72
N GLN A 767 4.67 -2.04 6.02
CA GLN A 767 4.97 -1.89 4.59
C GLN A 767 3.84 -2.34 3.66
N GLY A 768 2.88 -3.14 4.14
CA GLY A 768 1.83 -3.69 3.26
C GLY A 768 0.81 -2.67 2.77
N ALA A 769 0.58 -1.61 3.55
CA ALA A 769 -0.24 -0.46 3.18
C ALA A 769 -0.08 0.68 4.21
N GLN A 770 -0.46 1.90 3.84
CA GLN A 770 -0.44 3.06 4.75
C GLN A 770 -1.80 3.25 5.41
N GLY A 771 -2.09 2.50 6.47
CA GLY A 771 -3.37 2.61 7.18
C GLY A 771 -3.47 1.77 8.44
N TYR A 772 -4.59 1.94 9.15
CA TYR A 772 -4.96 1.16 10.33
C TYR A 772 -6.42 0.72 10.25
N SER A 773 -6.72 -0.45 10.83
CA SER A 773 -8.08 -0.96 11.05
C SER A 773 -8.36 -1.15 12.53
N VAL A 774 -9.61 -0.92 12.93
CA VAL A 774 -10.08 -1.11 14.31
C VAL A 774 -11.27 -2.07 14.32
N LEU A 775 -11.18 -3.09 15.17
CA LEU A 775 -12.20 -4.11 15.39
C LEU A 775 -12.70 -4.06 16.84
N ASP A 776 -13.99 -4.34 17.04
CA ASP A 776 -14.54 -4.77 18.33
C ASP A 776 -14.42 -6.30 18.40
N ILE A 777 -13.61 -6.77 19.35
CA ILE A 777 -13.36 -8.19 19.61
C ILE A 777 -13.87 -8.60 21.00
N THR A 778 -14.83 -7.86 21.55
CA THR A 778 -15.43 -8.17 22.86
C THR A 778 -15.95 -9.60 22.89
N ASP A 779 -16.68 -9.99 21.84
CA ASP A 779 -17.03 -11.37 21.52
C ASP A 779 -16.04 -11.94 20.48
N PRO A 780 -15.14 -12.86 20.87
CA PRO A 780 -14.15 -13.41 19.94
C PRO A 780 -14.77 -14.28 18.83
N ASN A 781 -16.04 -14.68 18.95
CA ASN A 781 -16.74 -15.47 17.93
C ASN A 781 -17.53 -14.59 16.94
N ASN A 782 -17.76 -13.31 17.26
CA ASN A 782 -18.51 -12.37 16.44
C ASN A 782 -17.81 -11.00 16.43
N PRO A 783 -16.58 -10.90 15.90
CA PRO A 783 -15.89 -9.62 15.79
C PRO A 783 -16.65 -8.66 14.85
N LEU A 784 -16.53 -7.37 15.12
CA LEU A 784 -17.13 -6.32 14.29
C LEU A 784 -16.05 -5.35 13.81
N HIS A 785 -16.11 -4.99 12.52
CA HIS A 785 -15.32 -3.87 12.00
C HIS A 785 -15.94 -2.56 12.48
N LEU A 786 -15.14 -1.70 13.11
CA LEU A 786 -15.58 -0.39 13.58
C LEU A 786 -15.28 0.68 12.54
N PHE A 787 -14.01 0.77 12.12
CA PHE A 787 -13.59 1.64 11.05
C PHE A 787 -12.18 1.29 10.56
N SER A 788 -11.85 1.77 9.36
CA SER A 788 -10.48 1.76 8.82
C SER A 788 -10.18 3.10 8.19
N PHE A 789 -8.92 3.48 8.15
CA PHE A 789 -8.47 4.64 7.37
C PHE A 789 -7.11 4.34 6.74
N ALA A 790 -6.88 4.93 5.57
CA ALA A 790 -5.63 4.79 4.83
C ALA A 790 -5.32 6.04 4.01
N TYR A 791 -4.04 6.22 3.68
CA TYR A 791 -3.57 7.26 2.78
C TYR A 791 -2.76 6.65 1.64
N ASN A 792 -3.27 6.70 0.42
CA ASN A 792 -2.50 6.27 -0.74
C ASN A 792 -1.57 7.40 -1.19
N LYS A 793 -0.26 7.24 -0.98
CA LYS A 793 0.76 8.23 -1.34
C LYS A 793 0.89 8.48 -2.84
N ILE A 794 0.51 7.51 -3.68
CA ILE A 794 0.60 7.58 -5.15
C ILE A 794 -0.51 8.48 -5.68
N THR A 795 -1.74 8.23 -5.24
CA THR A 795 -2.92 8.99 -5.70
C THR A 795 -3.21 10.23 -4.84
N GLY A 796 -2.54 10.39 -3.69
CA GLY A 796 -2.83 11.44 -2.72
C GLY A 796 -4.21 11.32 -2.07
N LYS A 797 -4.79 10.11 -2.12
CA LYS A 797 -6.17 9.82 -1.71
C LYS A 797 -6.21 9.35 -0.26
N ILE A 798 -6.99 10.03 0.55
CA ILE A 798 -7.37 9.58 1.90
C ILE A 798 -8.64 8.75 1.76
N SER A 799 -8.65 7.56 2.35
CA SER A 799 -9.80 6.65 2.34
C SER A 799 -10.22 6.32 3.77
N TYR A 800 -11.52 6.32 4.03
CA TYR A 800 -12.10 5.98 5.33
C TYR A 800 -13.26 5.00 5.13
N TRP A 801 -13.31 3.94 5.94
CA TRP A 801 -14.40 2.96 5.97
C TRP A 801 -15.06 3.04 7.34
N ASN A 802 -16.38 3.23 7.37
CA ASN A 802 -17.15 3.23 8.62
C ASN A 802 -17.64 1.82 9.01
N GLU A 803 -18.33 1.73 10.15
CA GLU A 803 -18.92 0.48 10.68
C GLU A 803 -19.96 -0.17 9.76
N SER A 804 -20.52 0.58 8.81
CA SER A 804 -21.45 0.09 7.78
C SER A 804 -20.72 -0.35 6.50
N ASN A 805 -19.38 -0.42 6.52
CA ASN A 805 -18.53 -0.73 5.38
C ASN A 805 -18.66 0.26 4.21
N ILE A 806 -19.15 1.47 4.48
CA ILE A 806 -19.22 2.55 3.48
C ILE A 806 -17.88 3.25 3.45
N ARG A 807 -17.31 3.34 2.25
CA ARG A 807 -16.06 4.04 1.98
C ARG A 807 -16.31 5.48 1.56
N THR A 808 -15.61 6.42 2.20
CA THR A 808 -15.53 7.81 1.79
C THR A 808 -14.09 8.17 1.47
N ASN A 809 -13.90 8.97 0.42
CA ASN A 809 -12.58 9.38 -0.05
C ASN A 809 -12.43 10.90 -0.05
N TRP A 810 -11.22 11.37 0.20
CA TRP A 810 -10.83 12.77 0.07
C TRP A 810 -9.47 12.87 -0.60
N THR A 811 -9.17 14.04 -1.15
CA THR A 811 -7.85 14.42 -1.61
C THR A 811 -7.26 15.47 -0.66
N ASN A 812 -6.01 15.86 -0.87
CA ASN A 812 -5.41 16.95 -0.11
C ASN A 812 -6.16 18.29 -0.23
N SER A 813 -6.91 18.51 -1.31
CA SER A 813 -7.71 19.73 -1.53
C SER A 813 -9.14 19.64 -0.98
N THR A 814 -9.71 18.44 -0.86
CA THR A 814 -11.10 18.24 -0.43
C THR A 814 -11.23 17.72 1.00
N LYS A 815 -10.13 17.33 1.66
CA LYS A 815 -10.14 16.81 3.03
C LYS A 815 -10.70 17.80 4.04
N THR A 816 -11.34 17.25 5.06
CA THR A 816 -11.73 17.97 6.28
C THR A 816 -10.75 17.66 7.41
N GLU A 817 -10.58 18.56 8.37
CA GLU A 817 -9.66 18.35 9.51
C GLU A 817 -9.88 17.01 10.24
N ASN A 818 -11.14 16.62 10.44
CA ASN A 818 -11.51 15.37 11.14
C ASN A 818 -11.12 14.08 10.40
N TYR A 819 -10.71 14.16 9.14
CA TYR A 819 -10.28 13.03 8.32
C TYR A 819 -8.95 13.30 7.62
N ASP A 820 -8.12 14.21 8.15
CA ASP A 820 -6.83 14.55 7.55
C ASP A 820 -5.73 13.53 7.90
N TYR A 821 -5.81 12.35 7.29
CA TYR A 821 -4.79 11.30 7.40
C TYR A 821 -3.64 11.43 6.39
N SER A 822 -3.48 12.60 5.75
CA SER A 822 -2.55 12.75 4.61
C SER A 822 -1.06 12.62 4.95
N ALA A 823 -0.70 12.54 6.24
CA ALA A 823 0.67 12.42 6.70
C ALA A 823 1.00 11.01 7.21
N ILE A 824 0.11 10.03 7.02
CA ILE A 824 0.40 8.63 7.33
C ILE A 824 1.34 8.07 6.26
N GLY A 825 2.49 7.57 6.70
CA GLY A 825 3.40 6.73 5.94
C GLY A 825 3.16 5.25 6.22
N GLU A 826 4.20 4.45 6.17
CA GLU A 826 4.11 3.03 6.54
C GLU A 826 3.84 2.92 8.05
N SER A 827 2.86 2.11 8.45
CA SER A 827 2.33 2.06 9.83
C SER A 827 3.26 1.32 10.82
N TRP A 828 4.52 1.75 10.91
CA TRP A 828 5.54 1.22 11.82
C TRP A 828 5.28 1.57 13.28
N SER A 829 4.63 2.72 13.54
CA SER A 829 4.32 3.16 14.89
C SER A 829 3.14 2.35 15.46
N ASP A 830 3.41 1.56 16.48
CA ASP A 830 2.38 0.79 17.19
C ASP A 830 1.48 1.76 17.99
N PRO A 831 0.14 1.75 17.77
CA PRO A 831 -0.76 2.69 18.44
C PRO A 831 -0.82 2.55 19.95
N LEU A 832 -0.95 3.67 20.64
CA LEU A 832 -1.14 3.76 22.08
C LEU A 832 -2.57 4.21 22.38
N ILE A 833 -3.34 3.38 23.10
CA ILE A 833 -4.73 3.71 23.47
C ILE A 833 -4.76 4.27 24.90
N LEU A 834 -5.27 5.49 25.03
CA LEU A 834 -5.30 6.25 26.29
C LEU A 834 -6.68 6.80 26.59
N ASN A 835 -6.95 7.01 27.87
CA ASN A 835 -8.08 7.78 28.33
C ASN A 835 -7.60 9.17 28.79
N ILE A 836 -7.91 10.21 28.01
CA ILE A 836 -7.47 11.59 28.26
C ILE A 836 -8.66 12.52 28.51
N LYS A 837 -8.44 13.71 29.06
CA LYS A 837 -9.49 14.73 29.20
C LYS A 837 -9.37 15.78 28.09
N ILE A 838 -10.47 15.99 27.36
CA ILE A 838 -10.61 17.04 26.35
C ILE A 838 -11.79 17.90 26.75
N ASN A 839 -11.57 19.20 26.96
CA ASN A 839 -12.59 20.15 27.41
C ASN A 839 -13.35 19.65 28.67
N GLY A 840 -12.62 19.07 29.63
CA GLY A 840 -13.16 18.54 30.87
C GLY A 840 -13.85 17.17 30.77
N THR A 841 -14.02 16.62 29.57
CA THR A 841 -14.66 15.32 29.34
C THR A 841 -13.60 14.25 29.07
N ARG A 842 -13.72 13.09 29.72
CA ARG A 842 -12.86 11.93 29.46
C ARG A 842 -13.21 11.33 28.09
N LYS A 843 -12.20 11.05 27.27
CA LYS A 843 -12.33 10.42 25.95
C LYS A 843 -11.26 9.35 25.77
N TRP A 844 -11.63 8.24 25.14
CA TRP A 844 -10.71 7.24 24.65
C TRP A 844 -10.12 7.65 23.31
N VAL A 845 -8.80 7.73 23.23
CA VAL A 845 -8.07 8.13 22.04
C VAL A 845 -7.02 7.09 21.68
N ALA A 846 -6.72 6.96 20.40
CA ALA A 846 -5.49 6.32 19.95
C ALA A 846 -4.49 7.39 19.54
N VAL A 847 -3.23 7.18 19.95
CA VAL A 847 -2.09 8.05 19.63
C VAL A 847 -1.02 7.23 18.94
N PHE A 848 -0.56 7.69 17.77
CA PHE A 848 0.47 7.00 16.99
C PHE A 848 1.27 8.01 16.17
N GLY A 849 2.53 7.67 15.89
CA GLY A 849 3.36 8.41 14.94
C GLY A 849 2.83 8.26 13.53
N GLY A 850 3.16 9.20 12.65
CA GLY A 850 2.82 9.19 11.24
C GLY A 850 3.42 7.99 10.50
N GLY A 851 4.31 7.22 11.14
CA GLY A 851 4.90 6.02 10.59
C GLY A 851 6.25 6.29 9.95
N PHE A 852 6.75 5.32 9.21
CA PHE A 852 8.04 5.40 8.53
C PHE A 852 7.89 6.06 7.14
N ASN A 853 8.94 6.79 6.77
CA ASN A 853 9.12 7.36 5.44
C ASN A 853 10.57 7.12 5.02
N ASN A 854 10.72 6.56 3.83
CA ASN A 854 11.95 6.00 3.30
C ASN A 854 12.93 7.05 2.75
N ASN A 855 13.14 8.15 3.47
CA ASN A 855 14.16 9.16 3.13
C ASN A 855 14.05 9.83 1.74
N VAL A 856 12.88 9.80 1.09
CA VAL A 856 12.68 10.33 -0.29
C VAL A 856 11.66 11.46 -0.40
N ALA A 857 10.79 11.64 0.59
CA ALA A 857 9.79 12.70 0.61
C ALA A 857 9.69 13.29 2.03
N THR A 858 9.18 14.51 2.18
CA THR A 858 8.96 15.15 3.50
C THR A 858 7.48 15.34 3.82
N GLY A 859 6.58 14.85 2.96
CA GLY A 859 5.13 15.10 3.06
C GLY A 859 4.35 14.14 3.97
N TYR A 860 4.96 13.05 4.44
CA TYR A 860 4.32 12.00 5.24
C TYR A 860 5.31 11.33 6.20
N GLY A 861 4.82 10.57 7.17
CA GLY A 861 5.61 9.93 8.23
C GLY A 861 5.94 10.86 9.40
N SER A 862 6.15 12.17 9.15
CA SER A 862 6.60 13.17 10.13
C SER A 862 5.43 13.84 10.88
N ALA A 863 4.57 13.04 11.52
CA ALA A 863 3.47 13.55 12.33
C ALA A 863 3.22 12.70 13.58
N VAL A 864 2.41 13.19 14.51
CA VAL A 864 1.76 12.41 15.55
C VAL A 864 0.26 12.63 15.44
N TYR A 865 -0.49 11.54 15.35
CA TYR A 865 -1.94 11.52 15.26
C TYR A 865 -2.56 11.24 16.63
N ILE A 866 -3.59 12.01 16.96
CA ILE A 866 -4.50 11.74 18.07
C ILE A 866 -5.90 11.62 17.47
N ILE A 867 -6.49 10.43 17.57
CA ILE A 867 -7.81 10.12 17.01
C ILE A 867 -8.82 9.75 18.10
N ASP A 868 -10.08 10.10 17.88
CA ASP A 868 -11.19 9.77 18.78
C ASP A 868 -11.72 8.37 18.49
N LEU A 869 -11.50 7.42 19.40
CA LEU A 869 -11.99 6.05 19.23
C LEU A 869 -13.49 5.93 19.50
N GLU A 870 -14.10 6.91 20.18
CA GLU A 870 -15.53 6.94 20.47
C GLU A 870 -16.35 7.52 19.31
N ASP A 871 -15.72 8.27 18.41
CA ASP A 871 -16.35 8.94 17.25
C ASP A 871 -15.73 8.49 15.93
N GLY A 872 -15.70 7.16 15.70
CA GLY A 872 -15.33 6.56 14.43
C GLY A 872 -13.89 6.82 13.99
N GLY A 873 -12.98 7.11 14.90
CA GLY A 873 -11.57 7.34 14.58
C GLY A 873 -11.24 8.75 14.08
N LYS A 874 -12.16 9.72 14.16
CA LYS A 874 -11.90 11.09 13.65
C LYS A 874 -10.64 11.70 14.25
N VAL A 875 -9.90 12.44 13.43
CA VAL A 875 -8.69 13.15 13.83
C VAL A 875 -9.06 14.29 14.78
N LEU A 876 -8.63 14.19 16.03
CA LEU A 876 -8.73 15.28 17.01
C LEU A 876 -7.56 16.25 16.86
N LYS A 877 -6.38 15.71 16.57
CA LYS A 877 -5.18 16.50 16.31
C LYS A 877 -4.19 15.72 15.44
N LYS A 878 -3.67 16.40 14.43
CA LYS A 878 -2.44 16.04 13.73
C LYS A 878 -1.35 17.02 14.15
N ILE A 879 -0.36 16.55 14.89
CA ILE A 879 0.81 17.33 15.31
C ILE A 879 1.89 17.09 14.26
N VAL A 880 2.25 18.10 13.49
CA VAL A 880 3.35 18.01 12.52
C VAL A 880 4.67 17.99 13.28
N ILE A 881 5.52 17.00 12.98
CA ILE A 881 6.88 16.90 13.50
C ILE A 881 7.80 17.37 12.37
N PRO A 882 8.30 18.62 12.42
CA PRO A 882 9.06 19.19 11.32
C PRO A 882 10.42 18.52 11.19
N ASP A 883 10.90 18.47 9.96
CA ASP A 883 12.26 18.09 9.61
C ASP A 883 13.29 18.97 10.32
N TYR A 884 14.47 18.41 10.61
CA TYR A 884 15.56 19.17 11.20
C TYR A 884 16.00 20.28 10.25
N SER A 885 16.08 21.52 10.75
CA SER A 885 16.42 22.68 9.93
C SER A 885 17.86 22.69 9.43
N GLY A 886 18.73 21.83 9.98
CA GLY A 886 20.08 21.59 9.46
C GLY A 886 20.07 20.38 8.53
N SER A 887 20.89 20.39 7.47
CA SER A 887 21.01 19.19 6.63
C SER A 887 21.73 18.08 7.42
N ASN A 888 21.03 16.98 7.71
CA ASN A 888 21.57 15.76 8.32
C ASN A 888 21.46 14.53 7.39
N GLY A 889 20.84 14.69 6.21
CA GLY A 889 20.65 13.63 5.21
C GLY A 889 19.54 12.62 5.53
N ILE A 890 18.70 12.88 6.53
CA ILE A 890 17.59 12.00 6.94
C ILE A 890 16.28 12.73 6.61
N ALA A 891 15.30 12.06 6.02
CA ALA A 891 13.96 12.64 5.95
C ALA A 891 13.19 12.26 7.22
N ASN A 892 12.69 13.25 7.95
CA ASN A 892 12.08 12.97 9.23
C ASN A 892 10.86 12.05 9.13
N SER A 893 10.68 11.20 10.15
CA SER A 893 9.49 10.37 10.33
C SER A 893 9.34 9.98 11.79
N VAL A 894 8.16 9.48 12.17
CA VAL A 894 7.88 9.00 13.54
C VAL A 894 7.47 7.54 13.48
N PRO A 895 8.43 6.61 13.29
CA PRO A 895 8.15 5.18 13.20
C PRO A 895 8.00 4.51 14.57
N VAL A 896 8.44 5.17 15.65
CA VAL A 896 8.49 4.57 16.98
C VAL A 896 7.12 4.52 17.66
N ARG A 897 6.91 3.54 18.55
CA ARG A 897 5.83 3.58 19.54
C ARG A 897 6.09 4.71 20.54
N LEU A 898 5.07 5.50 20.86
CA LEU A 898 5.17 6.56 21.86
C LEU A 898 5.04 5.97 23.27
N THR A 899 5.79 6.54 24.22
CA THR A 899 5.75 6.14 25.63
C THR A 899 4.93 7.13 26.43
N ALA A 900 3.86 6.66 27.10
CA ALA A 900 3.05 7.49 27.99
C ALA A 900 3.47 7.33 29.46
N ILE A 901 3.53 8.47 30.15
CA ILE A 901 3.55 8.54 31.60
C ILE A 901 2.19 9.04 32.08
N THR A 902 1.49 8.19 32.84
CA THR A 902 0.14 8.41 33.37
C THR A 902 0.10 8.19 34.88
N ALA A 903 -1.03 8.51 35.51
CA ALA A 903 -1.23 8.29 36.94
C ALA A 903 -1.29 6.80 37.33
N ASP A 904 -1.47 5.89 36.37
CA ASP A 904 -1.37 4.44 36.59
C ASP A 904 0.09 3.94 36.50
N THR A 905 0.93 4.60 35.68
CA THR A 905 2.34 4.19 35.51
C THR A 905 3.25 4.58 36.67
N THR A 906 2.96 5.67 37.39
CA THR A 906 3.75 6.10 38.54
C THR A 906 2.94 6.96 39.51
N LYS A 907 3.22 6.82 40.81
CA LYS A 907 2.60 7.64 41.87
C LYS A 907 3.06 9.09 41.86
N LYS A 908 4.16 9.40 41.17
CA LYS A 908 4.69 10.76 41.03
C LYS A 908 3.86 11.62 40.07
N PHE A 909 3.15 10.98 39.14
CA PHE A 909 2.28 11.65 38.19
C PHE A 909 0.83 11.62 38.69
N LYS A 910 0.16 12.78 38.73
CA LYS A 910 -1.18 12.91 39.36
C LYS A 910 -2.26 13.50 38.47
N ASP A 911 -1.89 13.99 37.30
CA ASP A 911 -2.82 14.67 36.39
C ASP A 911 -3.61 13.68 35.54
N ALA A 912 -4.73 14.12 34.98
CA ALA A 912 -5.52 13.26 34.09
C ALA A 912 -4.96 13.33 32.67
N GLY A 913 -4.90 12.20 31.99
CA GLY A 913 -4.28 12.06 30.67
C GLY A 913 -2.83 11.58 30.77
N ALA A 914 -1.95 12.07 29.90
CA ALA A 914 -0.59 11.57 29.79
C ALA A 914 0.42 12.65 29.37
N LEU A 915 1.67 12.47 29.78
CA LEU A 915 2.83 13.04 29.09
C LEU A 915 3.39 11.98 28.15
N LEU A 916 3.55 12.32 26.88
CA LEU A 916 4.11 11.40 25.88
C LEU A 916 5.55 11.74 25.56
N TYR A 917 6.38 10.72 25.39
CA TYR A 917 7.78 10.81 25.03
C TYR A 917 8.10 9.88 23.86
N PHE A 918 8.86 10.37 22.89
CA PHE A 918 9.27 9.60 21.72
C PHE A 918 10.44 10.27 21.00
N THR A 919 11.21 9.50 20.25
CA THR A 919 12.18 10.02 19.28
C THR A 919 11.59 10.04 17.89
N ASP A 920 11.86 11.08 17.11
CA ASP A 920 11.70 11.00 15.67
C ASP A 920 12.92 10.28 15.03
N LEU A 921 12.84 9.97 13.74
CA LEU A 921 13.90 9.23 13.04
C LEU A 921 15.24 9.98 13.06
N GLU A 922 15.19 11.31 13.12
CA GLU A 922 16.34 12.22 13.20
C GLU A 922 16.95 12.33 14.61
N GLY A 923 16.44 11.57 15.59
CA GLY A 923 17.03 11.50 16.92
C GLY A 923 16.66 12.68 17.83
N MET A 924 15.63 13.45 17.50
CA MET A 924 15.06 14.43 18.40
C MET A 924 14.13 13.72 19.38
N LEU A 925 14.41 13.83 20.68
CA LEU A 925 13.51 13.39 21.74
C LEU A 925 12.46 14.48 21.99
N TRP A 926 11.20 14.12 21.78
CA TRP A 926 10.02 14.97 21.89
C TRP A 926 9.21 14.66 23.14
N LYS A 927 8.50 15.69 23.62
CA LYS A 927 7.53 15.61 24.71
C LYS A 927 6.21 16.24 24.27
N ILE A 928 5.09 15.56 24.47
CA ILE A 928 3.73 16.06 24.17
C ILE A 928 2.89 16.08 25.45
N ASN A 929 2.18 17.20 25.67
CA ASN A 929 1.22 17.35 26.75
C ASN A 929 -0.19 16.89 26.34
N LEU A 930 -0.63 15.73 26.83
CA LEU A 930 -2.02 15.26 26.71
C LEU A 930 -2.75 15.30 28.05
N THR A 931 -2.35 16.20 28.94
CA THR A 931 -2.93 16.30 30.29
C THR A 931 -4.06 17.33 30.36
N ASP A 932 -4.80 17.32 31.47
CA ASP A 932 -5.75 18.38 31.82
C ASP A 932 -5.10 19.62 32.46
N LYS A 933 -3.76 19.72 32.42
CA LYS A 933 -2.97 20.85 32.89
C LYS A 933 -2.20 21.49 31.73
N GLY A 934 -1.96 22.80 31.82
CA GLY A 934 -1.25 23.53 30.77
C GLY A 934 -2.03 23.55 29.45
N THR A 935 -1.30 23.60 28.33
CA THR A 935 -1.90 23.63 27.00
C THR A 935 -1.97 22.21 26.42
N LEU A 936 -3.18 21.75 26.11
CA LEU A 936 -3.40 20.44 25.46
C LEU A 936 -2.76 20.43 24.06
N TYR A 937 -2.09 19.33 23.71
CA TYR A 937 -1.31 19.12 22.48
C TYR A 937 -0.02 19.95 22.37
N GLU A 938 0.37 20.66 23.42
CA GLU A 938 1.63 21.39 23.44
C GLU A 938 2.80 20.40 23.30
N THR A 939 3.74 20.74 22.42
CA THR A 939 4.82 19.85 21.98
C THR A 939 6.15 20.57 22.11
N THR A 940 7.18 19.89 22.61
CA THR A 940 8.52 20.47 22.79
C THR A 940 9.62 19.45 22.53
N LYS A 941 10.79 19.92 22.08
CA LYS A 941 12.01 19.12 21.89
C LYS A 941 12.88 19.23 23.13
N ILE A 942 13.21 18.11 23.76
CA ILE A 942 13.95 18.11 25.03
C ILE A 942 15.41 17.68 24.86
N PHE A 943 15.72 16.87 23.84
CA PHE A 943 17.07 16.39 23.59
C PHE A 943 17.31 16.05 22.12
N ASN A 944 18.55 16.18 21.64
CA ASN A 944 19.00 15.83 20.29
C ASN A 944 20.17 14.83 20.38
N SER A 945 20.00 13.62 19.82
CA SER A 945 21.01 12.56 19.79
C SER A 945 22.07 12.68 18.67
N GLU A 946 22.08 13.80 17.94
CA GLU A 946 23.07 14.12 16.89
C GLU A 946 23.08 13.10 15.75
N SER A 947 21.89 12.74 15.27
CA SER A 947 21.73 11.75 14.20
C SER A 947 21.98 12.35 12.83
N THR A 948 22.77 11.65 12.01
CA THR A 948 22.99 11.96 10.60
C THR A 948 23.01 10.68 9.79
N GLN A 949 22.72 10.79 8.49
CA GLN A 949 22.83 9.65 7.59
C GLN A 949 24.27 9.10 7.55
N THR A 950 25.28 9.95 7.73
CA THR A 950 26.70 9.52 7.75
C THR A 950 27.03 8.66 8.97
N ASN A 951 26.50 9.00 10.16
CA ASN A 951 26.83 8.29 11.40
C ASN A 951 25.87 7.15 11.76
N ASP A 952 24.82 6.94 10.96
CA ASP A 952 23.86 5.82 11.09
C ASP A 952 22.99 5.86 12.35
N ARG A 953 22.92 7.01 13.05
CA ARG A 953 22.28 7.11 14.37
C ARG A 953 20.77 7.34 14.33
N MET A 954 20.08 6.79 13.34
CA MET A 954 18.62 6.88 13.26
C MET A 954 17.94 6.18 14.46
N CYS A 955 16.75 6.65 14.83
CA CYS A 955 15.98 6.09 15.95
C CYS A 955 14.73 5.33 15.47
N TYR A 956 14.79 4.00 15.49
CA TYR A 956 13.68 3.11 15.11
C TYR A 956 12.95 2.48 16.30
N ASN A 957 13.57 2.50 17.48
CA ASN A 957 13.10 1.77 18.66
C ASN A 957 12.37 2.67 19.65
N GLN A 958 11.47 2.09 20.45
CA GLN A 958 10.71 2.81 21.47
C GLN A 958 11.64 3.41 22.54
N VAL A 959 11.27 4.58 23.04
CA VAL A 959 11.92 5.21 24.21
C VAL A 959 11.40 4.57 25.48
N GLU A 960 12.28 3.90 26.21
CA GLU A 960 11.94 3.17 27.42
C GLU A 960 12.15 4.10 28.62
N SER A 961 11.24 4.10 29.60
CA SER A 961 11.25 5.12 30.66
C SER A 961 11.12 4.52 32.05
N SER A 962 11.79 5.10 33.03
CA SER A 962 11.72 4.65 34.43
C SER A 962 12.04 5.76 35.42
N ILE A 963 11.55 5.63 36.65
CA ILE A 963 11.79 6.58 37.73
C ILE A 963 13.08 6.21 38.46
N LEU A 964 14.01 7.17 38.52
CA LEU A 964 15.23 7.05 39.31
C LEU A 964 14.90 7.01 40.83
N PRO A 965 15.78 6.47 41.69
CA PRO A 965 15.58 6.46 43.14
C PRO A 965 15.37 7.85 43.77
N ASP A 966 15.90 8.90 43.14
CA ASP A 966 15.70 10.30 43.55
C ASP A 966 14.35 10.89 43.09
N GLY A 967 13.54 10.13 42.34
CA GLY A 967 12.22 10.49 41.87
C GLY A 967 12.16 11.19 40.51
N ARG A 968 13.31 11.40 39.83
CA ARG A 968 13.35 11.97 38.47
C ARG A 968 13.01 10.91 37.41
N LEU A 969 12.46 11.35 36.28
CA LEU A 969 12.15 10.48 35.15
C LEU A 969 13.37 10.38 34.22
N ALA A 970 13.76 9.15 33.89
CA ALA A 970 14.83 8.86 32.93
C ALA A 970 14.28 8.09 31.72
N HIS A 971 14.84 8.40 30.55
CA HIS A 971 14.49 7.87 29.24
C HIS A 971 15.70 7.17 28.63
N PHE A 972 15.49 5.99 28.03
CA PHE A 972 16.53 5.12 27.50
C PHE A 972 16.18 4.67 26.09
N TYR A 973 17.13 4.79 25.17
CA TYR A 973 16.96 4.36 23.79
C TYR A 973 18.31 4.20 23.10
N GLY A 974 18.33 3.53 21.95
CA GLY A 974 19.54 3.30 21.16
C GLY A 974 19.35 3.68 19.70
N THR A 975 20.46 3.73 18.96
CA THR A 975 20.49 4.14 17.56
C THR A 975 21.01 3.04 16.65
N ALA A 976 20.47 2.99 15.44
CA ALA A 976 20.91 2.16 14.32
C ALA A 976 20.12 2.52 13.07
N ASP A 977 20.70 2.35 11.87
CA ASP A 977 19.88 2.26 10.65
C ASP A 977 19.37 0.83 10.43
N MET A 978 18.12 0.58 10.83
CA MET A 978 17.46 -0.71 10.69
C MET A 978 17.11 -1.04 9.24
N SER A 979 17.05 -0.03 8.35
CA SER A 979 16.80 -0.25 6.92
C SER A 979 18.06 -0.74 6.17
N ARG A 980 19.24 -0.55 6.77
CA ARG A 980 20.55 -0.86 6.19
C ARG A 980 21.48 -1.45 7.25
N ILE A 981 21.07 -2.55 7.88
CA ILE A 981 21.80 -3.12 9.02
C ILE A 981 23.24 -3.54 8.66
N GLY A 982 23.51 -3.94 7.41
CA GLY A 982 24.85 -4.37 6.96
C GLY A 982 25.79 -3.23 6.60
N ARG A 983 25.34 -1.97 6.63
CA ARG A 983 26.14 -0.82 6.23
C ARG A 983 27.34 -0.63 7.16
N ILE A 984 28.53 -0.47 6.56
CA ILE A 984 29.81 -0.22 7.23
C ILE A 984 30.40 1.10 6.73
N SER A 985 30.88 1.94 7.65
CA SER A 985 31.65 3.15 7.38
C SER A 985 32.45 3.55 8.62
N ASP A 986 33.59 4.19 8.43
CA ASP A 986 34.45 4.69 9.53
C ASP A 986 33.74 5.75 10.40
N ASP A 987 32.69 6.39 9.86
CA ASP A 987 31.89 7.39 10.58
C ASP A 987 30.80 6.76 11.48
N ILE A 988 30.57 5.45 11.37
CA ILE A 988 29.49 4.76 12.10
C ILE A 988 29.97 4.38 13.50
N GLN A 989 29.43 5.09 14.48
CA GLN A 989 29.53 4.76 15.90
C GLN A 989 28.18 5.05 16.56
N ASN A 990 27.31 4.04 16.58
CA ASN A 990 26.01 4.14 17.23
C ASN A 990 26.12 4.32 18.74
N ARG A 991 25.02 4.71 19.38
CA ARG A 991 24.98 5.01 20.81
C ARG A 991 23.73 4.46 21.47
N ALA A 992 23.85 4.17 22.75
CA ALA A 992 22.73 4.05 23.67
C ALA A 992 22.73 5.25 24.61
N TYR A 993 21.55 5.80 24.88
CA TYR A 993 21.36 7.03 25.64
C TYR A 993 20.54 6.79 26.90
N SER A 994 20.84 7.59 27.91
CA SER A 994 19.99 7.88 29.06
C SER A 994 19.80 9.39 29.14
N TYR A 995 18.56 9.87 29.13
CA TYR A 995 18.21 11.28 29.31
C TYR A 995 17.27 11.47 30.50
N ILE A 996 17.57 12.42 31.38
CA ILE A 996 16.81 12.71 32.60
C ILE A 996 15.97 13.97 32.39
N ASP A 997 14.64 13.83 32.42
CA ASP A 997 13.71 14.95 32.38
C ASP A 997 13.53 15.55 33.78
N ASN A 998 14.28 16.62 34.05
CA ASN A 998 14.18 17.36 35.31
C ASN A 998 12.88 18.18 35.46
N SER A 999 12.08 18.34 34.39
CA SER A 999 10.80 19.07 34.47
C SER A 999 9.65 18.19 34.97
N PHE A 1000 9.79 16.87 34.87
CA PHE A 1000 8.83 15.89 35.37
C PHE A 1000 8.55 16.10 36.89
N PRO A 1001 7.29 16.03 37.36
CA PRO A 1001 6.08 15.58 36.65
C PRO A 1001 5.39 16.64 35.79
N ASN A 1002 5.90 17.87 35.70
CA ASN A 1002 5.26 18.93 34.95
C ASN A 1002 5.63 18.88 33.46
N PHE A 1003 4.78 19.45 32.62
CA PHE A 1003 5.17 19.84 31.28
C PHE A 1003 5.84 21.22 31.32
N ALA A 1004 7.04 21.33 30.75
CA ALA A 1004 7.74 22.59 30.58
C ALA A 1004 8.28 22.67 29.15
N VAL A 1005 8.03 23.79 28.48
CA VAL A 1005 8.61 24.06 27.16
C VAL A 1005 10.11 24.29 27.33
N GLN A 1006 10.88 23.63 26.48
CA GLN A 1006 12.33 23.80 26.40
C GLN A 1006 12.65 24.73 25.22
N ASP A 1007 13.34 25.86 25.49
CA ASP A 1007 13.70 26.85 24.47
C ASP A 1007 14.61 26.26 23.38
N SER A 1008 15.50 25.36 23.76
CA SER A 1008 16.39 24.63 22.86
C SER A 1008 16.73 23.26 23.44
N PRO A 1009 16.69 22.19 22.62
CA PRO A 1009 16.97 20.85 23.10
C PRO A 1009 18.41 20.76 23.61
N TYR A 1010 18.60 19.98 24.67
CA TYR A 1010 19.95 19.61 25.10
C TYR A 1010 20.61 18.70 24.06
N THR A 1011 21.94 18.72 23.98
CA THR A 1011 22.71 17.84 23.09
C THR A 1011 23.52 16.83 23.89
N VAL A 1012 24.23 15.94 23.20
CA VAL A 1012 25.10 14.93 23.82
C VAL A 1012 26.15 15.55 24.74
N SER A 1013 26.56 16.81 24.51
CA SER A 1013 27.45 17.56 25.41
C SER A 1013 26.94 17.71 26.85
N SER A 1014 25.63 17.57 27.06
CA SER A 1014 25.00 17.60 28.38
C SER A 1014 24.97 16.25 29.10
N LEU A 1015 25.41 15.18 28.44
CA LEU A 1015 25.42 13.82 28.96
C LEU A 1015 26.83 13.38 29.35
N GLN A 1016 26.93 12.51 30.35
CA GLN A 1016 28.19 11.86 30.71
C GLN A 1016 28.51 10.72 29.75
N ASN A 1017 29.71 10.70 29.17
CA ASN A 1017 30.19 9.52 28.45
C ASN A 1017 30.57 8.43 29.46
N VAL A 1018 29.87 7.29 29.42
CA VAL A 1018 30.09 6.14 30.32
C VAL A 1018 30.47 4.87 29.57
N THR A 1019 31.01 5.02 28.35
CA THR A 1019 31.47 3.90 27.51
C THR A 1019 32.52 3.04 28.23
N SER A 1020 33.43 3.66 28.99
CA SER A 1020 34.43 2.94 29.78
C SER A 1020 33.83 2.43 31.08
N SER A 1021 34.16 1.19 31.47
CA SER A 1021 33.80 0.64 32.79
C SER A 1021 34.40 1.42 33.96
N SER A 1022 35.43 2.24 33.73
CA SER A 1022 36.04 3.16 34.71
C SER A 1022 35.49 4.58 34.67
N ALA A 1023 34.50 4.87 33.82
CA ALA A 1023 33.92 6.21 33.72
C ALA A 1023 33.19 6.61 35.02
N ALA A 1024 33.23 7.90 35.34
CA ALA A 1024 32.46 8.43 36.46
C ALA A 1024 30.96 8.38 36.15
N CYS A 1025 30.15 8.06 37.15
CA CYS A 1025 28.69 8.21 37.07
C CYS A 1025 28.33 9.68 36.76
N PRO A 1026 27.21 9.94 36.07
CA PRO A 1026 26.70 11.30 35.92
C PRO A 1026 26.40 11.93 37.29
N ASP A 1027 26.82 13.18 37.47
CA ASP A 1027 26.47 14.00 38.62
C ASP A 1027 25.18 14.82 38.34
N SER A 1028 24.79 15.68 39.29
CA SER A 1028 23.56 16.46 39.19
C SER A 1028 23.52 17.49 38.06
N SER A 1029 24.67 17.85 37.49
CA SER A 1029 24.78 18.81 36.39
C SER A 1029 24.53 18.18 35.02
N GLN A 1030 24.89 16.90 34.82
CA GLN A 1030 24.58 16.17 33.60
C GLN A 1030 23.10 15.82 33.51
N LYS A 1031 22.61 15.70 32.28
CA LYS A 1031 21.23 15.30 31.96
C LYS A 1031 21.09 13.79 31.76
N GLY A 1032 22.05 13.00 32.21
CA GLY A 1032 22.10 11.56 32.01
C GLY A 1032 23.44 11.12 31.44
N PHE A 1033 23.45 10.06 30.63
CA PHE A 1033 24.67 9.46 30.11
C PHE A 1033 24.50 8.88 28.71
N TYR A 1034 25.59 8.56 28.04
CA TYR A 1034 25.58 7.79 26.80
C TYR A 1034 26.72 6.76 26.75
N ILE A 1035 26.48 5.69 26.01
CA ILE A 1035 27.41 4.60 25.77
C ILE A 1035 27.65 4.55 24.26
N ASN A 1036 28.89 4.73 23.83
CA ASN A 1036 29.26 4.48 22.44
C ASN A 1036 29.30 2.97 22.19
N MET A 1037 28.68 2.55 21.09
CA MET A 1037 28.86 1.21 20.53
C MET A 1037 30.26 1.11 19.89
N GLU A 1038 30.70 -0.11 19.58
CA GLU A 1038 31.89 -0.31 18.78
C GLU A 1038 31.70 0.24 17.35
N ASN A 1039 32.79 0.43 16.61
CA ASN A 1039 32.69 0.85 15.20
C ASN A 1039 31.79 -0.11 14.43
N ASN A 1040 30.83 0.45 13.67
CA ASN A 1040 29.83 -0.26 12.87
C ASN A 1040 28.82 -1.12 13.66
N GLU A 1041 28.88 -1.14 14.98
CA GLU A 1041 27.92 -1.88 15.78
C GLU A 1041 26.62 -1.08 15.95
N LYS A 1042 25.50 -1.79 16.10
CA LYS A 1042 24.14 -1.28 16.02
C LYS A 1042 23.31 -1.73 17.21
N VAL A 1043 22.38 -0.89 17.68
CA VAL A 1043 21.37 -1.26 18.69
C VAL A 1043 20.09 -1.69 17.98
N THR A 1044 19.78 -2.99 18.01
CA THR A 1044 18.83 -3.61 17.06
C THR A 1044 17.38 -3.64 17.53
N ALA A 1045 17.12 -3.34 18.80
CA ALA A 1045 15.79 -3.34 19.38
C ALA A 1045 15.69 -2.39 20.58
N SER A 1046 14.47 -2.20 21.10
CA SER A 1046 14.22 -1.45 22.33
C SER A 1046 15.06 -2.00 23.51
N LEU A 1047 15.49 -1.09 24.38
CA LEU A 1047 16.31 -1.41 25.54
C LEU A 1047 15.43 -2.00 26.65
N THR A 1048 15.89 -3.06 27.31
CA THR A 1048 15.08 -3.71 28.36
C THR A 1048 15.50 -3.22 29.73
N LEU A 1049 14.58 -2.67 30.52
CA LEU A 1049 14.86 -2.27 31.90
C LEU A 1049 14.44 -3.38 32.88
N TYR A 1050 15.37 -3.85 33.71
CA TYR A 1050 15.10 -4.89 34.70
C TYR A 1050 16.02 -4.76 35.92
N ASN A 1051 15.45 -4.75 37.14
CA ASN A 1051 16.18 -4.69 38.42
C ASN A 1051 17.40 -3.74 38.43
N SER A 1052 17.18 -2.45 38.12
CA SER A 1052 18.23 -1.42 38.06
C SER A 1052 19.32 -1.68 37.03
N SER A 1053 19.02 -2.47 36.00
CA SER A 1053 19.88 -2.69 34.85
C SER A 1053 19.15 -2.37 33.55
N ILE A 1054 19.93 -1.96 32.56
CA ILE A 1054 19.53 -1.73 31.17
C ILE A 1054 20.19 -2.83 30.35
N ILE A 1055 19.41 -3.59 29.60
CA ILE A 1055 19.89 -4.64 28.70
C ILE A 1055 19.85 -4.09 27.27
N ILE A 1056 20.99 -4.09 26.60
CA ILE A 1056 21.18 -3.51 25.26
C ILE A 1056 21.49 -4.66 24.29
N PRO A 1057 20.59 -4.96 23.34
CA PRO A 1057 20.87 -5.87 22.23
C PRO A 1057 21.75 -5.19 21.18
N ARG A 1058 22.85 -5.84 20.79
CA ARG A 1058 23.89 -5.30 19.90
C ARG A 1058 24.18 -6.26 18.76
N TYR A 1059 24.31 -5.72 17.56
CA TYR A 1059 24.70 -6.43 16.34
C TYR A 1059 25.86 -5.73 15.65
N LYS A 1060 26.83 -6.50 15.17
CA LYS A 1060 27.98 -6.00 14.43
C LYS A 1060 28.10 -6.75 13.10
N PRO A 1061 27.95 -6.06 11.95
CA PRO A 1061 28.13 -6.68 10.63
C PRO A 1061 29.52 -7.30 10.46
N ALA A 1062 29.61 -8.32 9.61
CA ALA A 1062 30.88 -8.94 9.23
C ALA A 1062 31.73 -7.95 8.40
N THR A 1063 33.03 -7.83 8.67
CA THR A 1063 33.89 -6.82 8.02
C THR A 1063 34.75 -7.34 6.88
N SER A 1064 34.97 -8.65 6.78
CA SER A 1064 35.85 -9.27 5.75
C SER A 1064 35.10 -10.06 4.68
N ASN A 1065 33.85 -10.45 4.97
CA ASN A 1065 32.94 -11.04 4.02
C ASN A 1065 31.55 -10.51 4.38
N LEU A 1066 31.10 -9.48 3.68
CA LEU A 1066 29.83 -8.80 3.97
C LEU A 1066 28.61 -9.70 3.75
N CYS A 1067 28.80 -10.82 3.05
CA CYS A 1067 27.76 -11.82 2.79
C CYS A 1067 27.51 -12.77 3.96
N SER A 1068 28.41 -12.80 4.95
CA SER A 1068 28.26 -13.58 6.17
C SER A 1068 27.45 -12.81 7.21
N ALA A 1069 26.63 -13.53 7.98
CA ALA A 1069 25.91 -12.94 9.09
C ALA A 1069 26.88 -12.25 10.07
N GLY A 1070 26.47 -11.09 10.57
CA GLY A 1070 27.20 -10.42 11.64
C GLY A 1070 27.11 -11.17 12.97
N THR A 1071 27.83 -10.66 13.97
CA THR A 1071 27.85 -11.21 15.32
C THR A 1071 26.98 -10.39 16.27
N SER A 1072 26.43 -11.07 17.27
CA SER A 1072 25.51 -10.46 18.23
C SER A 1072 25.90 -10.71 19.66
N LYS A 1073 25.53 -9.74 20.50
CA LYS A 1073 25.70 -9.78 21.94
C LYS A 1073 24.63 -8.97 22.64
N ILE A 1074 24.45 -9.23 23.93
CA ILE A 1074 23.76 -8.31 24.84
C ILE A 1074 24.76 -7.77 25.85
N THR A 1075 24.58 -6.50 26.24
CA THR A 1075 25.25 -5.94 27.40
C THR A 1075 24.25 -5.48 28.44
N GLU A 1076 24.55 -5.76 29.70
CA GLU A 1076 23.80 -5.26 30.86
C GLU A 1076 24.57 -4.10 31.47
N HIS A 1077 23.91 -2.98 31.69
CA HIS A 1077 24.49 -1.77 32.24
C HIS A 1077 23.73 -1.33 33.49
N ASN A 1078 24.42 -0.71 34.43
CA ASN A 1078 23.79 -0.11 35.58
C ASN A 1078 22.86 1.03 35.15
N PHE A 1079 21.62 1.00 35.61
CA PHE A 1079 20.59 1.96 35.22
C PHE A 1079 20.89 3.41 35.64
N LEU A 1080 21.64 3.62 36.72
CA LEU A 1080 21.97 4.95 37.24
C LEU A 1080 23.26 5.51 36.63
N CYS A 1081 24.27 4.66 36.49
CA CYS A 1081 25.62 5.07 36.12
C CYS A 1081 26.02 4.69 34.69
N GLY A 1082 25.26 3.82 34.02
CA GLY A 1082 25.57 3.28 32.69
C GLY A 1082 26.79 2.36 32.61
N GLY A 1083 27.53 2.14 33.72
CA GLY A 1083 28.65 1.21 33.76
C GLY A 1083 28.24 -0.23 33.43
N GLN A 1084 29.01 -0.91 32.58
CA GLN A 1084 28.73 -2.28 32.16
C GLN A 1084 28.88 -3.28 33.31
N ILE A 1085 27.85 -4.09 33.51
CA ILE A 1085 27.76 -5.17 34.51
C ILE A 1085 28.17 -6.51 33.88
N ARG A 1086 27.65 -6.81 32.68
CA ARG A 1086 27.88 -8.07 31.97
C ARG A 1086 27.81 -7.87 30.46
N GLU A 1087 28.60 -8.66 29.74
CA GLU A 1087 28.45 -8.88 28.30
C GLU A 1087 28.18 -10.37 28.07
N THR A 1088 27.32 -10.70 27.11
CA THR A 1088 26.98 -12.07 26.75
C THR A 1088 26.92 -12.18 25.22
N ASN A 1089 27.84 -12.96 24.65
CA ASN A 1089 27.83 -13.26 23.22
C ASN A 1089 26.69 -14.21 22.90
N LEU A 1090 25.94 -13.91 21.84
CA LEU A 1090 24.79 -14.68 21.37
C LEU A 1090 25.09 -15.49 20.09
N GLY A 1091 26.24 -15.26 19.45
CA GLY A 1091 26.63 -15.93 18.20
C GLY A 1091 26.31 -15.10 16.97
N GLU A 1092 26.11 -15.76 15.83
CA GLU A 1092 25.79 -15.12 14.55
C GLU A 1092 24.29 -14.81 14.42
N GLY A 1093 23.97 -13.74 13.68
CA GLY A 1093 22.60 -13.30 13.39
C GLY A 1093 22.10 -12.22 14.36
N MET A 1094 21.19 -11.37 13.90
CA MET A 1094 20.67 -10.20 14.62
C MET A 1094 19.77 -10.61 15.81
N PRO A 1095 19.87 -9.97 17.00
CA PRO A 1095 19.03 -10.28 18.15
C PRO A 1095 17.76 -9.41 18.20
N THR A 1096 16.65 -10.01 18.67
CA THR A 1096 15.38 -9.32 19.00
C THR A 1096 15.50 -8.43 20.25
N GLU A 1097 14.41 -7.72 20.57
CA GLU A 1097 14.16 -7.22 21.92
C GLU A 1097 14.34 -8.34 22.96
N VAL A 1098 14.94 -8.02 24.11
CA VAL A 1098 15.11 -8.96 25.22
C VAL A 1098 13.87 -8.92 26.09
N ILE A 1099 13.16 -10.03 26.21
CA ILE A 1099 11.99 -10.12 27.11
C ILE A 1099 12.42 -10.73 28.43
N VAL A 1100 12.02 -10.11 29.55
CA VAL A 1100 12.28 -10.65 30.89
C VAL A 1100 11.01 -11.21 31.50
N TYR A 1101 11.01 -12.48 31.85
CA TYR A 1101 9.91 -13.13 32.56
C TYR A 1101 10.43 -14.19 33.54
N LYS A 1102 9.91 -14.23 34.77
CA LYS A 1102 10.35 -15.14 35.84
C LYS A 1102 11.88 -15.20 36.03
N ASN A 1103 12.56 -14.05 35.97
CA ASN A 1103 14.02 -13.96 36.08
C ASN A 1103 14.77 -14.75 34.99
N LYS A 1104 14.17 -14.85 33.80
CA LYS A 1104 14.78 -15.39 32.58
C LYS A 1104 14.74 -14.33 31.47
N LEU A 1105 15.79 -14.29 30.66
CA LEU A 1105 15.90 -13.48 29.46
C LEU A 1105 15.51 -14.35 28.27
N TYR A 1106 14.65 -13.87 27.38
CA TYR A 1106 14.21 -14.54 26.15
C TYR A 1106 14.56 -13.67 24.96
N ILE A 1107 15.27 -14.24 23.98
CA ILE A 1107 15.89 -13.50 22.88
C ILE A 1107 15.77 -14.34 21.61
N GLY A 1108 15.10 -13.83 20.57
CA GLY A 1108 15.15 -14.41 19.23
C GLY A 1108 16.43 -14.00 18.49
N ILE A 1109 16.97 -14.87 17.63
CA ILE A 1109 18.13 -14.59 16.78
C ILE A 1109 17.84 -14.98 15.33
N SER A 1110 18.38 -14.23 14.36
CA SER A 1110 18.06 -14.39 12.93
C SER A 1110 18.84 -15.49 12.18
N SER A 1111 19.69 -16.28 12.86
CA SER A 1111 20.51 -17.30 12.18
C SER A 1111 19.81 -18.67 12.09
N ASP A 1112 19.88 -19.28 10.90
CA ASP A 1112 19.33 -20.60 10.57
C ASP A 1112 20.23 -21.77 11.01
N SER A 1113 21.40 -21.47 11.56
CA SER A 1113 22.37 -22.50 11.88
C SER A 1113 22.11 -23.11 13.26
N GLU A 1114 21.66 -24.36 13.28
CA GLU A 1114 21.95 -25.29 14.38
C GLU A 1114 23.46 -25.49 14.56
N LEU A 1115 24.25 -25.12 13.55
CA LEU A 1115 25.70 -25.24 13.47
C LEU A 1115 26.37 -23.88 13.75
N ASP A 1116 27.22 -23.79 14.77
CA ASP A 1116 28.04 -22.62 15.12
C ASP A 1116 27.38 -21.39 15.76
N VAL A 1117 26.52 -21.62 16.77
CA VAL A 1117 26.66 -20.75 17.95
C VAL A 1117 27.95 -21.18 18.64
N GLY A 1118 29.01 -20.38 18.57
CA GLY A 1118 30.14 -20.57 19.49
C GLY A 1118 29.59 -20.78 20.91
N THR A 1119 30.19 -21.70 21.68
CA THR A 1119 29.65 -22.20 22.96
C THR A 1119 28.98 -21.09 23.78
N LEU A 1120 27.63 -21.12 23.86
CA LEU A 1120 26.89 -20.14 24.65
C LEU A 1120 27.44 -20.14 26.10
N PRO A 1121 27.48 -18.97 26.77
CA PRO A 1121 27.94 -18.92 28.15
C PRO A 1121 27.12 -19.83 29.07
N ALA A 1122 27.75 -20.36 30.11
CA ALA A 1122 27.09 -21.22 31.08
C ALA A 1122 25.81 -20.54 31.64
N GLY A 1123 24.67 -21.23 31.54
CA GLY A 1123 23.36 -20.72 31.98
C GLY A 1123 22.47 -20.15 30.88
N PHE A 1124 22.94 -20.09 29.63
CA PHE A 1124 22.13 -19.82 28.44
C PHE A 1124 21.88 -21.12 27.66
N VAL A 1125 20.67 -21.27 27.11
CA VAL A 1125 20.24 -22.42 26.32
C VAL A 1125 19.60 -21.90 25.03
N LYS A 1126 19.94 -22.50 23.89
CA LYS A 1126 19.27 -22.25 22.59
C LYS A 1126 18.29 -23.38 22.31
N GLN A 1127 17.08 -23.04 21.87
CA GLN A 1127 16.06 -23.95 21.36
C GLN A 1127 15.50 -23.35 20.06
N GLY A 1128 15.86 -23.93 18.92
CA GLY A 1128 15.63 -23.30 17.62
C GLY A 1128 16.27 -21.91 17.57
N ASN A 1129 15.52 -20.90 17.14
CA ASN A 1129 15.99 -19.51 17.07
C ASN A 1129 15.81 -18.73 18.38
N LEU A 1130 15.44 -19.39 19.47
CA LEU A 1130 15.20 -18.77 20.77
C LEU A 1130 16.34 -19.09 21.75
N ILE A 1131 16.93 -18.05 22.32
CA ILE A 1131 17.94 -18.13 23.38
C ILE A 1131 17.30 -17.73 24.71
N VAL A 1132 17.45 -18.59 25.73
CA VAL A 1132 16.96 -18.35 27.09
C VAL A 1132 18.13 -18.36 28.07
N GLY A 1133 18.25 -17.30 28.87
CA GLY A 1133 19.28 -17.17 29.89
C GLY A 1133 18.75 -16.57 31.20
N ALA A 1134 19.66 -16.22 32.12
CA ALA A 1134 19.32 -15.52 33.35
C ALA A 1134 19.98 -14.13 33.36
N PRO A 1135 19.31 -13.08 33.87
CA PRO A 1135 19.91 -11.75 34.03
C PRO A 1135 21.07 -11.77 35.02
N SER A 1136 22.02 -10.85 34.88
CA SER A 1136 23.16 -10.67 35.80
C SER A 1136 22.71 -10.05 37.12
N ALA A 1137 21.76 -9.12 37.07
CA ALA A 1137 21.30 -8.37 38.22
C ALA A 1137 20.50 -9.23 39.20
N THR A 1138 20.98 -9.33 40.44
CA THR A 1138 20.20 -9.80 41.58
C THR A 1138 19.26 -8.68 42.04
N LYS A 1139 18.02 -9.04 42.43
CA LYS A 1139 16.99 -8.09 42.87
C LYS A 1139 17.54 -7.19 43.99
N ILE A 1140 17.71 -5.89 43.72
CA ILE A 1140 18.15 -4.92 44.74
C ILE A 1140 16.94 -4.62 45.64
N PRO A 1141 17.00 -4.86 46.97
CA PRO A 1141 15.85 -4.76 47.87
C PRO A 1141 15.19 -3.38 47.97
N GLU A 1142 15.91 -2.31 47.59
CA GLU A 1142 15.51 -0.92 47.87
C GLU A 1142 14.91 -0.17 46.67
N VAL A 1143 14.99 -0.71 45.45
CA VAL A 1143 14.46 -0.04 44.26
C VAL A 1143 13.22 -0.78 43.76
N THR A 1144 12.05 -0.32 44.19
CA THR A 1144 10.79 -0.65 43.51
C THR A 1144 10.75 0.11 42.19
N ILE A 1145 11.01 -0.59 41.09
CA ILE A 1145 10.62 -0.12 39.76
C ILE A 1145 9.09 -0.05 39.80
N GLU A 1146 8.52 1.15 39.90
CA GLU A 1146 7.08 1.34 39.71
C GLU A 1146 6.77 0.86 38.29
N SER A 1147 5.99 -0.22 38.17
CA SER A 1147 5.79 -0.95 36.92
C SER A 1147 5.16 -0.05 35.86
N TRP A 1148 6.00 0.45 34.97
CA TRP A 1148 5.68 1.40 33.90
C TRP A 1148 5.20 0.69 32.62
N ARG A 1149 5.30 -0.64 32.55
CA ARG A 1149 4.71 -1.47 31.50
C ARG A 1149 3.34 -1.98 31.94
N GLU A 1150 2.26 -1.26 31.63
CA GLU A 1150 0.94 -1.89 31.43
C GLU A 1150 0.97 -2.61 30.07
N ASP A 1151 1.70 -3.72 29.98
CA ASP A 1151 1.45 -4.77 29.00
C ASP A 1151 1.42 -6.06 29.83
N PHE A 1152 0.20 -6.53 30.14
CA PHE A 1152 -0.07 -7.77 30.88
C PHE A 1152 -0.72 -8.80 29.98
#